data_AF-A0A380TH89-F1
#
_entry.id   AF-A0A380TH89-F1
#
_cell.length_a   1.000
_cell.length_b   1.000
_cell.length_c   1.000
_cell.angle_alpha   90.00
_cell.angle_beta   90.00
_cell.angle_gamma   90.00
#
_symmetry.space_group_name_H-M   'P 1'
#
loop_
_entity.id
_entity.type
_entity.pdbx_description
1 polymer ?
#
loop_
_entity_poly.entity_id
_entity_poly.type
_entity_poly.pdbx_seq_one_letter_code
_entity_poly.pdbx_strand_id
1 'polypeptide(L)'
;MTYTLQLLHASDLEGSVDAIGKAPNFAALVDKLEDAAGIDASVTLSAGDNYISGPFFSAAGDPSLRAPLNAAYNALFGLSGDAAYSDLREAPGRVDISIMNIVGFDASALGNHEFDLGTGVVREILAPDFRAAGLADDRWVGSQFPYLSANLDFSADPNLASLFTADILPNTAFASGPDQSLAGTAGPKLAPATVIEAGGQKIGVVGATTPLLESISSPGDTTVKDPGAGSNDMAALASILQPTIDALKAQGINKIILTTHLQQLSLEKALVPLLSGVDISIAGGSDSILANADDPLNPGDAAVDTYPVVTKNKDGDPAVIVSTDGEYSYVGRLVVHFNDNGVLVDAAGVPIDAVADLDAALNGPVATSDANVAALWGSLEAGLAEDTKGGQVKALVDSLDGIVTAQDSATFGLSEVFLEGRRTAVRTEETNFGNLSADANLWVAKETDPGVVVSIKNGGGIRNPIGTIVEEPAGSGTYVTAPTQANPAAGKEAGEISQLDIADSLRFNNALTLVTVTAEQLLQVLEHGVAAAAPGATPGQFPQVGGVSFSFDPDLPAGERVQTAAIIDEDGNRIEWLAQDGAVVGDPNRAIRVVTLNFLADGGDSYPFNQFIEANPAFANRVDLSPTDPAAPLTGAATFAKDGTEQDALAEYLASEFPADDDAATAAFAVADTDTAHDTRIQNLAVREDTVGTTEGAMGFTTKEASLVDGLEGYTAKPLLTVGETITNTTGAFTGIGGDYTPVGLLDGIGAFKLDDDTVRLIVNHEASPNQGATYTVNNGLANAEPLTLQGARVSYFDISTKDMSIEDAGQAYNRIFDLEGRLVRDVAQIDTNPNDAEAKGFDRFCSASFYDANEFGTDLGFADPLYVAPSEGNNGVAWILDVETGDFYAAPSLGRGRWENVTTLNTGDPDKVALLLGDDSYPADPLYLYVGTKNGYGDGSFLDRNGLKDGQLFAWVPDANLDGVANNDITPADFTRPGQEVSGTFVPVDAYDITKAGDEGYDDLGWALQSTLYKQVESLNGFFFSRIEDLSTNPNDGTEATFAATGTDFNGITKDGVPQVAQFATEAVDTTGSVYTAEFNLDDLDAPEATLKIIYRGDADAANHANAVLRSPDNLDWTKNGFIYVNEDQAQVNFGDSGDPHEASIVRLDLAKEQGDDGFGVRVAEINRSVLVPAGTADSSPDDVGRWETSGILDISELFGKAAGTLLAFDVQAHSLGGGVIADKALIEGGQLLFLTAPDELALIA
;
A
#
# COMPACT_ATOMS: atom_id res chain seq x y z
N MET A 1 60.63 25.91 17.62
CA MET A 1 60.59 24.43 17.46
C MET A 1 59.18 24.12 16.97
N THR A 2 58.97 23.13 16.12
CA THR A 2 57.62 22.73 15.74
C THR A 2 56.98 21.94 16.88
N TYR A 3 55.76 22.28 17.25
CA TYR A 3 54.93 21.54 18.20
C TYR A 3 53.93 20.69 17.42
N THR A 4 53.98 19.38 17.57
CA THR A 4 53.11 18.42 16.89
C THR A 4 51.93 18.07 17.78
N LEU A 5 50.74 18.51 17.38
CA LEU A 5 49.48 18.20 18.05
C LEU A 5 48.77 17.07 17.31
N GLN A 6 48.34 16.05 18.04
CA GLN A 6 47.31 15.14 17.59
C GLN A 6 45.97 15.54 18.21
N LEU A 7 44.97 15.78 17.37
CA LEU A 7 43.58 15.89 17.76
C LEU A 7 42.89 14.58 17.40
N LEU A 8 42.40 13.88 18.41
CA LEU A 8 41.39 12.84 18.27
C LEU A 8 40.03 13.50 18.45
N HIS A 9 39.10 13.24 17.55
CA HIS A 9 37.78 13.86 17.65
C HIS A 9 36.67 12.92 17.22
N ALA A 10 35.47 13.26 17.67
CA ALA A 10 34.22 12.65 17.28
C ALA A 10 33.12 13.72 17.34
N SER A 11 32.00 13.42 16.72
CA SER A 11 30.75 14.15 16.84
C SER A 11 29.61 13.14 16.90
N ASP A 12 28.41 13.58 17.32
CA ASP A 12 27.18 12.80 17.12
C ASP A 12 27.30 11.38 17.70
N LEU A 13 27.90 11.25 18.90
CA LEU A 13 28.19 9.93 19.50
C LEU A 13 26.91 9.13 19.76
N GLU A 14 25.81 9.81 20.10
CA GLU A 14 24.42 9.33 20.07
C GLU A 14 24.24 7.82 20.16
N GLY A 15 24.66 7.21 21.27
CA GLY A 15 24.74 5.75 21.36
C GLY A 15 23.42 5.07 20.98
N SER A 16 23.43 4.30 19.91
CA SER A 16 22.35 3.40 19.51
C SER A 16 22.65 1.97 19.98
N VAL A 17 21.84 0.98 19.56
CA VAL A 17 22.16 -0.44 19.80
C VAL A 17 23.51 -0.83 19.18
N ASP A 18 23.87 -0.25 18.03
CA ASP A 18 25.15 -0.49 17.36
C ASP A 18 26.36 -0.01 18.20
N ALA A 19 26.16 0.99 19.07
CA ALA A 19 27.21 1.48 19.95
C ALA A 19 27.71 0.41 20.93
N ILE A 20 26.94 -0.64 21.21
CA ILE A 20 27.37 -1.78 22.03
C ILE A 20 28.60 -2.46 21.40
N GLY A 21 28.66 -2.57 20.08
CA GLY A 21 29.82 -3.10 19.36
C GLY A 21 30.89 -2.04 19.07
N LYS A 22 30.47 -0.83 18.70
CA LYS A 22 31.38 0.23 18.23
C LYS A 22 32.14 0.94 19.35
N ALA A 23 31.49 1.27 20.47
CA ALA A 23 32.09 2.08 21.54
C ALA A 23 33.32 1.42 22.21
N PRO A 24 33.36 0.10 22.48
CA PRO A 24 34.58 -0.56 22.98
C PRO A 24 35.76 -0.45 22.00
N ASN A 25 35.47 -0.61 20.70
CA ASN A 25 36.47 -0.48 19.63
C ASN A 25 36.95 0.96 19.51
N PHE A 26 36.05 1.94 19.53
CA PHE A 26 36.38 3.37 19.60
C PHE A 26 37.34 3.66 20.76
N ALA A 27 36.98 3.21 21.96
CA ALA A 27 37.80 3.42 23.15
C ALA A 27 39.18 2.76 23.05
N ALA A 28 39.26 1.53 22.51
CA ALA A 28 40.52 0.84 22.27
C ALA A 28 41.40 1.56 21.24
N LEU A 29 40.83 2.09 20.17
CA LEU A 29 41.55 2.85 19.16
C LEU A 29 42.11 4.16 19.74
N VAL A 30 41.28 4.92 20.47
CA VAL A 30 41.71 6.14 21.15
C VAL A 30 42.85 5.85 22.14
N ASP A 31 42.68 4.84 23.01
CA ASP A 31 43.68 4.42 23.99
C ASP A 31 45.04 4.15 23.35
N LYS A 32 45.06 3.50 22.18
CA LYS A 32 46.31 3.22 21.46
C LYS A 32 46.90 4.41 20.73
N LEU A 33 46.03 5.26 20.16
CA LEU A 33 46.45 6.39 19.36
C LEU A 33 46.97 7.54 20.21
N GLU A 34 46.48 7.73 21.42
CA GLU A 34 46.93 8.79 22.33
C GLU A 34 48.42 8.70 22.63
N ASP A 35 48.97 7.47 22.72
CA ASP A 35 50.38 7.16 22.98
C ASP A 35 51.24 7.06 21.70
N ALA A 36 50.75 7.51 20.55
CA ALA A 36 51.45 7.40 19.29
C ALA A 36 52.81 8.14 19.30
N ALA A 37 53.87 7.45 18.85
CA ALA A 37 55.22 7.97 18.89
C ALA A 37 55.42 9.17 17.93
N GLY A 38 56.18 10.18 18.38
CA GLY A 38 56.53 11.35 17.56
C GLY A 38 55.52 12.51 17.63
N ILE A 39 54.52 12.40 18.51
CA ILE A 39 53.55 13.45 18.83
C ILE A 39 53.94 14.12 20.16
N ASP A 40 53.88 15.45 20.22
CA ASP A 40 54.22 16.18 21.45
C ASP A 40 53.05 16.17 22.45
N ALA A 41 51.82 16.19 21.95
CA ALA A 41 50.62 15.99 22.76
C ALA A 41 49.42 15.48 21.93
N SER A 42 48.57 14.69 22.57
CA SER A 42 47.26 14.26 22.06
C SER A 42 46.16 14.95 22.86
N VAL A 43 45.09 15.38 22.18
CA VAL A 43 43.89 16.00 22.77
C VAL A 43 42.67 15.31 22.17
N THR A 44 41.67 14.99 23.00
CA THR A 44 40.46 14.27 22.57
C THR A 44 39.22 15.15 22.78
N LEU A 45 38.50 15.52 21.70
CA LEU A 45 37.37 16.45 21.76
C LEU A 45 36.11 15.89 21.11
N SER A 46 34.95 16.26 21.65
CA SER A 46 33.66 16.00 21.01
C SER A 46 33.03 17.29 20.47
N ALA A 47 32.31 17.17 19.36
CA ALA A 47 31.52 18.24 18.75
C ALA A 47 30.04 18.26 19.17
N GLY A 48 29.66 17.61 20.27
CA GLY A 48 28.27 17.64 20.78
C GLY A 48 27.42 16.45 20.31
N ASP A 49 26.16 16.41 20.75
CA ASP A 49 25.25 15.28 20.57
C ASP A 49 25.87 13.97 21.06
N ASN A 50 26.31 14.00 22.32
CA ASN A 50 27.03 12.89 22.94
C ASN A 50 26.11 11.78 23.42
N TYR A 51 24.83 12.11 23.54
CA TYR A 51 23.75 11.21 23.89
C TYR A 51 22.48 11.71 23.23
N ILE A 52 21.60 10.78 22.90
CA ILE A 52 20.24 11.02 22.43
C ILE A 52 19.32 10.08 23.19
N SER A 53 18.06 10.47 23.43
CA SER A 53 17.08 9.52 23.94
C SER A 53 17.01 8.30 23.02
N GLY A 54 16.88 7.09 23.58
CA GLY A 54 16.81 5.85 22.81
C GLY A 54 17.04 4.63 23.71
N PRO A 55 17.05 3.41 23.16
CA PRO A 55 17.20 2.19 23.94
C PRO A 55 18.48 2.15 24.76
N PHE A 56 19.63 2.49 24.14
CA PHE A 56 20.93 2.54 24.82
C PHE A 56 20.93 3.54 25.99
N PHE A 57 20.50 4.77 25.71
CA PHE A 57 20.37 5.84 26.70
C PHE A 57 19.44 5.46 27.85
N SER A 58 18.29 4.83 27.55
CA SER A 58 17.28 4.47 28.54
C SER A 58 17.70 3.26 29.37
N ALA A 59 18.36 2.28 28.75
CA ALA A 59 18.92 1.11 29.41
C ALA A 59 19.99 1.49 30.45
N ALA A 60 20.68 2.63 30.27
CA ALA A 60 21.59 3.19 31.28
C ALA A 60 20.90 3.56 32.61
N GLY A 61 19.56 3.66 32.62
CA GLY A 61 18.75 3.86 33.82
C GLY A 61 18.36 2.58 34.57
N ASP A 62 18.72 1.39 34.06
CA ASP A 62 18.32 0.13 34.68
C ASP A 62 19.10 -0.15 35.99
N PRO A 63 18.45 -0.58 37.09
CA PRO A 63 19.11 -0.85 38.36
C PRO A 63 20.27 -1.85 38.33
N SER A 64 20.32 -2.74 37.34
CA SER A 64 21.42 -3.69 37.13
C SER A 64 22.74 -2.99 36.76
N LEU A 65 22.70 -1.80 36.16
CA LEU A 65 23.88 -1.00 35.79
C LEU A 65 24.59 -0.40 37.00
N ARG A 66 23.98 -0.44 38.19
CA ARG A 66 24.61 0.05 39.42
C ARG A 66 25.97 -0.61 39.68
N ALA A 67 26.05 -1.94 39.65
CA ALA A 67 27.30 -2.63 39.94
C ALA A 67 28.38 -2.38 38.84
N PRO A 68 28.07 -2.50 37.54
CA PRO A 68 28.96 -2.11 36.46
C PRO A 68 29.47 -0.67 36.55
N LEU A 69 28.60 0.31 36.82
CA LEU A 69 28.98 1.72 36.98
C LEU A 69 29.97 1.93 38.13
N ASN A 70 29.70 1.33 39.30
CA ASN A 70 30.64 1.40 40.42
C ASN A 70 31.97 0.74 40.06
N ALA A 71 31.97 -0.41 39.38
CA ALA A 71 33.19 -1.08 38.95
C ALA A 71 34.01 -0.23 37.97
N ALA A 72 33.36 0.36 36.97
CA ALA A 72 33.99 1.21 35.96
C ALA A 72 34.68 2.43 36.57
N TYR A 73 34.00 3.18 37.45
CA TYR A 73 34.63 4.34 38.10
C TYR A 73 35.68 3.96 39.14
N ASN A 74 35.52 2.83 39.82
CA ASN A 74 36.57 2.32 40.71
C ASN A 74 37.81 1.93 39.92
N ALA A 75 37.67 1.35 38.72
CA ALA A 75 38.79 1.08 37.82
C ALA A 75 39.42 2.38 37.31
N LEU A 76 38.62 3.30 36.78
CA LEU A 76 39.06 4.59 36.24
C LEU A 76 39.90 5.39 37.25
N PHE A 77 39.50 5.40 38.51
CA PHE A 77 40.20 6.13 39.58
C PHE A 77 41.17 5.26 40.41
N GLY A 78 41.32 3.97 40.11
CA GLY A 78 42.20 3.05 40.84
C GLY A 78 41.82 2.84 42.31
N LEU A 79 40.53 2.77 42.61
CA LEU A 79 39.96 2.70 43.96
C LEU A 79 39.69 1.26 44.41
N SER A 80 39.79 1.01 45.73
CA SER A 80 39.45 -0.29 46.32
C SER A 80 39.13 -0.19 47.82
N GLY A 81 38.44 -1.21 48.35
CA GLY A 81 38.08 -1.30 49.78
C GLY A 81 37.13 -0.19 50.24
N ASP A 82 37.31 0.33 51.46
CA ASP A 82 36.47 1.40 52.03
C ASP A 82 36.63 2.76 51.31
N ALA A 83 37.57 2.86 50.38
CA ALA A 83 37.80 4.04 49.54
C ALA A 83 37.25 3.87 48.11
N ALA A 84 36.39 2.87 47.88
CA ALA A 84 35.70 2.66 46.62
C ALA A 84 34.32 3.30 46.61
N TYR A 85 33.84 3.67 45.43
CA TYR A 85 32.44 3.95 45.19
C TYR A 85 31.59 2.69 45.41
N SER A 86 30.47 2.84 46.13
CA SER A 86 29.53 1.76 46.41
C SER A 86 28.07 2.08 46.13
N ASP A 87 27.74 3.33 45.81
CA ASP A 87 26.36 3.79 45.64
C ASP A 87 26.13 4.68 44.40
N LEU A 88 27.03 4.65 43.41
CA LEU A 88 26.78 5.33 42.15
C LEU A 88 25.49 4.78 41.54
N ARG A 89 24.61 5.69 41.14
CA ARG A 89 23.28 5.37 40.62
C ARG A 89 23.29 5.42 39.10
N GLU A 90 22.63 4.43 38.53
CA GLU A 90 22.10 4.42 37.18
C GLU A 90 21.13 5.59 36.97
N ALA A 91 21.12 6.12 35.75
CA ALA A 91 20.11 7.03 35.21
C ALA A 91 20.34 7.11 33.70
N PRO A 92 19.31 7.45 32.91
CA PRO A 92 19.49 7.62 31.49
C PRO A 92 20.63 8.59 31.14
N GLY A 93 21.44 8.25 30.13
CA GLY A 93 22.59 9.05 29.69
C GLY A 93 23.87 8.93 30.53
N ARG A 94 23.82 8.25 31.68
CA ARG A 94 25.02 8.11 32.54
C ARG A 94 26.04 7.16 31.97
N VAL A 95 25.64 6.15 31.20
CA VAL A 95 26.62 5.25 30.54
C VAL A 95 27.33 6.00 29.43
N ASP A 96 26.64 6.81 28.62
CA ASP A 96 27.22 7.67 27.59
C ASP A 96 28.33 8.55 28.16
N ILE A 97 28.04 9.32 29.22
CA ILE A 97 29.05 10.13 29.91
C ILE A 97 30.14 9.27 30.55
N SER A 98 29.83 8.07 31.02
CA SER A 98 30.84 7.16 31.58
C SER A 98 31.80 6.66 30.53
N ILE A 99 31.32 6.34 29.32
CA ILE A 99 32.17 5.99 28.17
C ILE A 99 33.10 7.16 27.87
N MET A 100 32.57 8.37 27.74
CA MET A 100 33.41 9.55 27.48
C MET A 100 34.42 9.82 28.60
N ASN A 101 34.04 9.61 29.87
CA ASN A 101 34.94 9.75 31.02
C ASN A 101 36.07 8.70 30.98
N ILE A 102 35.78 7.46 30.57
CA ILE A 102 36.77 6.38 30.42
C ILE A 102 37.69 6.64 29.23
N VAL A 103 37.12 7.04 28.10
CA VAL A 103 37.87 7.47 26.90
C VAL A 103 38.79 8.63 27.26
N GLY A 104 38.35 9.54 28.13
CA GLY A 104 39.15 10.67 28.59
C GLY A 104 39.04 11.89 27.68
N PHE A 105 37.82 12.22 27.24
CA PHE A 105 37.57 13.46 26.51
C PHE A 105 38.02 14.69 27.33
N ASP A 106 38.66 15.65 26.67
CA ASP A 106 39.16 16.87 27.28
C ASP A 106 38.12 17.98 27.35
N ALA A 107 37.17 18.01 26.40
CA ALA A 107 36.01 18.89 26.35
C ALA A 107 35.01 18.40 25.29
N SER A 108 33.77 18.89 25.39
CA SER A 108 32.71 18.64 24.42
C SER A 108 31.98 19.94 24.07
N ALA A 109 31.50 20.11 22.83
CA ALA A 109 30.50 21.13 22.54
C ALA A 109 29.13 20.70 23.11
N LEU A 110 28.22 21.66 23.30
CA LEU A 110 26.78 21.34 23.40
C LEU A 110 26.21 21.28 21.99
N GLY A 111 25.62 20.14 21.63
CA GLY A 111 24.71 20.00 20.52
C GLY A 111 23.26 20.22 20.93
N ASN A 112 22.33 19.88 20.05
CA ASN A 112 20.90 20.03 20.30
C ASN A 112 20.33 18.84 21.07
N HIS A 113 20.76 17.62 20.80
CA HIS A 113 20.20 16.41 21.40
C HIS A 113 20.50 16.29 22.90
N GLU A 114 21.50 17.03 23.42
CA GLU A 114 21.63 17.23 24.86
C GLU A 114 20.36 17.80 25.52
N PHE A 115 19.59 18.63 24.82
CA PHE A 115 18.45 19.37 25.38
C PHE A 115 17.09 18.71 25.16
N ASP A 116 17.01 17.57 24.48
CA ASP A 116 15.73 16.99 24.05
C ASP A 116 14.77 16.70 25.21
N LEU A 117 15.32 16.12 26.27
CA LEU A 117 14.58 15.79 27.49
C LEU A 117 14.58 16.94 28.52
N GLY A 118 14.99 18.14 28.08
CA GLY A 118 15.01 19.35 28.88
C GLY A 118 16.23 19.51 29.79
N THR A 119 16.39 20.71 30.33
CA THR A 119 17.59 21.11 31.09
C THR A 119 17.74 20.42 32.44
N GLY A 120 16.67 19.82 32.96
CA GLY A 120 16.71 18.97 34.15
C GLY A 120 17.55 17.71 33.92
N VAL A 121 17.36 17.04 32.78
CA VAL A 121 18.10 15.83 32.43
C VAL A 121 19.57 16.14 32.14
N VAL A 122 19.85 17.22 31.40
CA VAL A 122 21.22 17.74 31.21
C VAL A 122 21.93 17.89 32.55
N ARG A 123 21.26 18.49 33.55
CA ARG A 123 21.81 18.64 34.90
C ARG A 123 22.07 17.28 35.56
N GLU A 124 21.13 16.34 35.49
CA GLU A 124 21.25 15.01 36.10
C GLU A 124 22.41 14.18 35.54
N ILE A 125 22.74 14.41 34.26
CA ILE A 125 23.83 13.76 33.53
C ILE A 125 25.18 14.46 33.82
N LEU A 126 25.24 15.79 33.82
CA LEU A 126 26.52 16.52 33.91
C LEU A 126 26.96 16.83 35.35
N ALA A 127 26.04 17.13 36.26
CA ALA A 127 26.37 17.59 37.60
C ALA A 127 26.70 16.42 38.54
N PRO A 128 27.73 16.52 39.41
CA PRO A 128 27.95 15.51 40.44
C PRO A 128 26.82 15.50 41.48
N ASP A 129 26.47 14.31 41.97
CA ASP A 129 25.52 14.10 43.09
C ASP A 129 26.27 13.53 44.29
N PHE A 130 27.07 14.39 44.92
CA PHE A 130 27.79 14.09 46.17
C PHE A 130 26.90 14.40 47.38
N ARG A 131 26.58 13.37 48.18
CA ARG A 131 25.62 13.50 49.30
C ARG A 131 26.28 13.99 50.59
N ALA A 132 27.53 13.60 50.82
CA ALA A 132 28.36 14.03 51.94
C ALA A 132 29.82 14.02 51.49
N ALA A 133 30.72 14.61 52.30
CA ALA A 133 32.15 14.51 52.00
C ALA A 133 32.61 13.05 52.15
N GLY A 134 32.98 12.42 51.04
CA GLY A 134 33.42 11.03 50.97
C GLY A 134 32.59 10.16 50.01
N LEU A 135 33.22 9.08 49.54
CA LEU A 135 32.77 8.32 48.36
C LEU A 135 31.59 7.37 48.61
N ALA A 136 31.33 7.01 49.87
CA ALA A 136 30.40 5.94 50.22
C ALA A 136 28.94 6.26 49.85
N ASP A 137 28.55 7.54 49.95
CA ASP A 137 27.19 8.02 49.69
C ASP A 137 27.07 8.76 48.35
N ASP A 138 28.14 8.79 47.55
CA ASP A 138 28.11 9.45 46.24
C ASP A 138 27.26 8.66 45.28
N ARG A 139 26.36 9.38 44.60
CA ARG A 139 25.40 8.79 43.66
C ARG A 139 25.76 9.07 42.21
N TRP A 140 26.56 10.09 41.95
CA TRP A 140 27.00 10.41 40.61
C TRP A 140 28.25 11.28 40.63
N VAL A 141 29.16 11.03 39.69
CA VAL A 141 30.40 11.82 39.55
C VAL A 141 30.27 12.93 38.51
N GLY A 142 29.27 12.90 37.62
CA GLY A 142 29.13 13.88 36.53
C GLY A 142 30.18 13.71 35.42
N SER A 143 30.16 14.62 34.44
CA SER A 143 31.19 14.66 33.40
C SER A 143 32.55 15.04 34.01
N GLN A 144 33.64 14.45 33.55
CA GLN A 144 34.99 14.81 34.02
C GLN A 144 35.64 15.92 33.19
N PHE A 145 34.91 16.42 32.18
CA PHE A 145 35.30 17.46 31.24
C PHE A 145 34.21 18.54 31.09
N PRO A 146 34.57 19.75 30.64
CA PRO A 146 33.61 20.81 30.36
C PRO A 146 32.79 20.54 29.10
N TYR A 147 31.51 20.91 29.17
CA TYR A 147 30.69 21.19 28.00
C TYR A 147 30.79 22.67 27.63
N LEU A 148 30.92 22.96 26.34
CA LEU A 148 31.29 24.26 25.83
C LEU A 148 30.22 24.84 24.91
N SER A 149 29.81 26.07 25.19
CA SER A 149 29.04 26.88 24.24
C SER A 149 29.16 28.37 24.57
N ALA A 150 29.75 29.14 23.65
CA ALA A 150 29.93 30.59 23.83
C ALA A 150 28.69 31.40 23.41
N ASN A 151 27.81 30.84 22.57
CA ASN A 151 26.63 31.50 22.05
C ASN A 151 25.32 31.17 22.78
N LEU A 152 25.34 30.32 23.82
CA LEU A 152 24.18 30.11 24.70
C LEU A 152 24.25 31.00 25.96
N ASP A 153 23.08 31.38 26.48
CA ASP A 153 22.88 32.06 27.76
C ASP A 153 22.07 31.17 28.71
N PHE A 154 22.71 30.74 29.79
CA PHE A 154 22.14 29.87 30.82
C PHE A 154 21.60 30.65 32.03
N SER A 155 21.69 31.98 32.04
CA SER A 155 21.50 32.79 33.27
C SER A 155 20.08 32.76 33.83
N ALA A 156 19.08 32.55 32.97
CA ALA A 156 17.68 32.39 33.35
C ALA A 156 17.33 30.94 33.74
N ASP A 157 18.15 29.96 33.34
CA ASP A 157 17.82 28.54 33.50
C ASP A 157 18.06 28.04 34.95
N PRO A 158 17.00 27.61 35.66
CA PRO A 158 17.13 27.20 37.06
C PRO A 158 17.94 25.92 37.27
N ASN A 159 18.09 25.08 36.24
CA ASN A 159 18.82 23.82 36.31
C ASN A 159 20.31 24.02 35.98
N LEU A 160 20.63 24.86 35.00
CA LEU A 160 21.97 24.98 34.41
C LEU A 160 22.76 26.21 34.86
N ALA A 161 22.10 27.29 35.32
CA ALA A 161 22.79 28.52 35.73
C ALA A 161 23.90 28.28 36.77
N SER A 162 23.70 27.33 37.68
CA SER A 162 24.68 26.98 38.72
C SER A 162 25.88 26.17 38.23
N LEU A 163 25.77 25.55 37.06
CA LEU A 163 26.83 24.76 36.43
C LEU A 163 27.69 25.61 35.49
N PHE A 164 27.19 26.78 35.08
CA PHE A 164 27.87 27.66 34.15
C PHE A 164 28.91 28.56 34.83
N THR A 165 30.06 28.72 34.18
CA THR A 165 31.03 29.77 34.48
C THR A 165 31.34 30.60 33.24
N ALA A 166 31.43 31.91 33.41
CA ALA A 166 31.92 32.82 32.37
C ALA A 166 33.47 32.87 32.33
N ASP A 167 34.14 32.38 33.38
CA ASP A 167 35.60 32.34 33.44
C ASP A 167 36.14 31.23 32.53
N ILE A 168 37.18 31.54 31.77
CA ILE A 168 37.92 30.53 31.01
C ILE A 168 38.90 29.84 31.96
N LEU A 169 38.58 28.59 32.33
CA LEU A 169 39.35 27.78 33.26
C LEU A 169 40.11 26.67 32.52
N PRO A 170 41.13 26.04 33.14
CA PRO A 170 41.69 24.80 32.63
C PRO A 170 40.65 23.67 32.61
N ASN A 171 40.69 22.75 31.65
CA ASN A 171 39.73 21.64 31.55
C ASN A 171 39.66 20.79 32.84
N THR A 172 40.79 20.60 33.51
CA THR A 172 40.88 19.90 34.80
C THR A 172 40.09 20.55 35.96
N ALA A 173 39.72 21.83 35.85
CA ALA A 173 38.89 22.51 36.86
C ALA A 173 37.43 22.05 36.85
N PHE A 174 36.99 21.36 35.80
CA PHE A 174 35.63 20.84 35.63
C PHE A 174 35.51 19.39 36.11
N ALA A 175 36.61 18.70 36.41
CA ALA A 175 36.59 17.33 36.92
C ALA A 175 35.90 17.26 38.30
N SER A 176 35.14 16.19 38.53
CA SER A 176 34.52 15.89 39.81
C SER A 176 34.60 14.39 40.10
N GLY A 177 35.69 14.00 40.74
CA GLY A 177 35.96 12.64 41.15
C GLY A 177 36.25 12.53 42.65
N PRO A 178 37.08 11.56 43.06
CA PRO A 178 37.31 11.28 44.47
C PRO A 178 37.82 12.46 45.28
N ASP A 179 38.72 13.27 44.70
CA ASP A 179 39.29 14.44 45.39
C ASP A 179 38.23 15.50 45.70
N GLN A 180 37.34 15.77 44.74
CA GLN A 180 36.24 16.74 44.90
C GLN A 180 35.20 16.24 45.90
N SER A 181 34.82 14.97 45.84
CA SER A 181 33.91 14.36 46.81
C SER A 181 34.48 14.40 48.23
N LEU A 182 35.74 14.00 48.43
CA LEU A 182 36.41 14.04 49.73
C LEU A 182 36.53 15.47 50.29
N ALA A 183 36.67 16.46 49.41
CA ALA A 183 36.69 17.88 49.77
C ALA A 183 35.29 18.48 49.96
N GLY A 184 34.22 17.79 49.53
CA GLY A 184 32.86 18.31 49.50
C GLY A 184 32.68 19.49 48.54
N THR A 185 33.40 19.50 47.42
CA THR A 185 33.37 20.58 46.42
C THR A 185 32.76 20.10 45.10
N ALA A 186 32.10 21.02 44.38
CA ALA A 186 31.64 20.79 43.01
C ALA A 186 32.09 21.97 42.14
N GLY A 187 32.78 21.67 41.04
CA GLY A 187 33.19 22.66 40.04
C GLY A 187 32.09 22.95 39.02
N PRO A 188 32.26 23.98 38.17
CA PRO A 188 31.37 24.20 37.02
C PRO A 188 31.43 23.02 36.04
N LYS A 189 30.45 22.94 35.15
CA LYS A 189 30.36 21.97 34.03
C LYS A 189 30.20 22.63 32.67
N LEU A 190 29.68 23.85 32.62
CA LEU A 190 29.40 24.58 31.39
C LEU A 190 30.31 25.81 31.31
N ALA A 191 30.86 26.11 30.15
CA ALA A 191 31.67 27.30 29.91
C ALA A 191 31.62 27.74 28.44
N PRO A 192 32.00 28.99 28.10
CA PRO A 192 32.15 29.39 26.70
C PRO A 192 33.39 28.77 26.05
N ALA A 193 34.45 28.54 26.84
CA ALA A 193 35.73 28.02 26.40
C ALA A 193 36.52 27.42 27.57
N THR A 194 37.50 26.57 27.27
CA THR A 194 38.45 25.99 28.23
C THR A 194 39.89 26.07 27.71
N VAL A 195 40.86 25.83 28.61
CA VAL A 195 42.28 25.72 28.26
C VAL A 195 42.79 24.33 28.60
N ILE A 196 43.48 23.70 27.64
CA ILE A 196 44.13 22.41 27.81
C ILE A 196 45.65 22.66 27.85
N GLU A 197 46.32 22.15 28.89
CA GLU A 197 47.78 22.18 29.01
C GLU A 197 48.35 20.82 28.57
N ALA A 198 48.98 20.78 27.38
CA ALA A 198 49.41 19.53 26.75
C ALA A 198 50.79 19.69 26.09
N GLY A 199 51.73 18.77 26.34
CA GLY A 199 53.10 18.85 25.80
C GLY A 199 53.86 20.13 26.19
N GLY A 200 53.51 20.75 27.32
CA GLY A 200 54.08 22.02 27.77
C GLY A 200 53.60 23.27 27.02
N GLN A 201 52.55 23.14 26.20
CA GLN A 201 51.87 24.23 25.51
C GLN A 201 50.45 24.41 26.06
N LYS A 202 49.82 25.56 25.75
CA LYS A 202 48.41 25.84 26.05
C LYS A 202 47.60 25.87 24.77
N ILE A 203 46.47 25.16 24.77
CA ILE A 203 45.52 25.08 23.66
C ILE A 203 44.19 25.61 24.18
N GLY A 204 43.61 26.57 23.48
CA GLY A 204 42.28 27.08 23.78
C GLY A 204 41.23 26.29 23.00
N VAL A 205 40.14 25.92 23.65
CA VAL A 205 38.99 25.27 22.99
C VAL A 205 37.75 26.11 23.23
N VAL A 206 37.09 26.54 22.15
CA VAL A 206 35.86 27.35 22.18
C VAL A 206 34.72 26.51 21.66
N GLY A 207 33.57 26.53 22.33
CA GLY A 207 32.37 25.80 21.91
C GLY A 207 31.34 26.69 21.23
N ALA A 208 30.57 26.16 20.28
CA ALA A 208 29.35 26.79 19.78
C ALA A 208 28.27 25.78 19.44
N THR A 209 27.02 26.15 19.69
CA THR A 209 25.81 25.35 19.43
C THR A 209 25.00 25.99 18.31
N THR A 210 24.21 25.22 17.57
CA THR A 210 23.38 25.75 16.48
C THR A 210 22.53 26.95 16.93
N PRO A 211 22.46 28.05 16.14
CA PRO A 211 21.56 29.16 16.42
C PRO A 211 20.06 28.78 16.35
N LEU A 212 19.74 27.59 15.85
CA LEU A 212 18.38 27.07 15.72
C LEU A 212 17.91 26.28 16.93
N LEU A 213 18.70 26.19 18.01
CA LEU A 213 18.45 25.30 19.15
C LEU A 213 17.00 25.36 19.68
N GLU A 214 16.46 26.56 19.87
CA GLU A 214 15.11 26.78 20.43
C GLU A 214 13.98 26.26 19.52
N SER A 215 14.27 26.01 18.25
CA SER A 215 13.31 25.48 17.27
C SER A 215 13.45 23.98 17.01
N ILE A 216 14.53 23.35 17.48
CA ILE A 216 14.84 21.94 17.16
C ILE A 216 15.06 21.05 18.39
N SER A 217 14.98 21.61 19.60
CA SER A 217 15.09 20.87 20.85
C SER A 217 14.34 21.60 21.98
N SER A 218 14.51 21.16 23.24
CA SER A 218 13.79 21.65 24.42
C SER A 218 14.70 22.36 25.44
N PRO A 219 15.38 23.47 25.08
CA PRO A 219 16.39 24.10 25.94
C PRO A 219 15.82 24.85 27.17
N GLY A 220 14.51 24.85 27.36
CA GLY A 220 13.86 25.52 28.48
C GLY A 220 14.17 27.02 28.52
N ASP A 221 14.71 27.49 29.65
CA ASP A 221 15.09 28.89 29.85
C ASP A 221 16.54 29.19 29.38
N THR A 222 17.23 28.21 28.79
CA THR A 222 18.51 28.43 28.09
C THR A 222 18.23 28.99 26.69
N THR A 223 18.83 30.12 26.36
CA THR A 223 18.54 30.85 25.10
C THR A 223 19.77 31.03 24.22
N VAL A 224 19.55 31.17 22.92
CA VAL A 224 20.61 31.56 21.97
C VAL A 224 20.82 33.08 22.07
N LYS A 225 22.08 33.51 22.16
CA LYS A 225 22.43 34.93 22.22
C LYS A 225 22.18 35.63 20.88
N ASP A 226 21.68 36.85 20.96
CA ASP A 226 21.62 37.78 19.83
C ASP A 226 22.98 38.44 19.52
N PRO A 227 23.23 38.85 18.26
CA PRO A 227 22.34 38.70 17.10
C PRO A 227 22.38 37.29 16.50
N GLY A 228 21.28 36.87 15.85
CA GLY A 228 21.23 35.68 15.02
C GLY A 228 20.49 34.48 15.63
N ALA A 229 19.91 34.63 16.82
CA ALA A 229 19.02 33.61 17.40
C ALA A 229 17.89 33.24 16.43
N GLY A 230 17.62 31.95 16.27
CA GLY A 230 16.63 31.42 15.33
C GLY A 230 17.03 31.49 13.85
N SER A 231 18.30 31.77 13.51
CA SER A 231 18.76 31.83 12.11
C SER A 231 20.22 31.41 11.92
N ASN A 232 20.53 30.73 10.81
CA ASN A 232 21.90 30.32 10.47
C ASN A 232 22.76 31.48 9.91
N ASP A 233 22.84 32.62 10.61
CA ASP A 233 23.69 33.76 10.26
C ASP A 233 25.10 33.61 10.84
N MET A 234 26.02 33.12 10.02
CA MET A 234 27.41 32.89 10.44
C MET A 234 28.20 34.17 10.74
N ALA A 235 27.81 35.33 10.18
CA ALA A 235 28.45 36.59 10.51
C ALA A 235 28.02 37.10 11.89
N ALA A 236 26.74 36.92 12.22
CA ALA A 236 26.20 37.18 13.55
C ALA A 236 26.84 36.25 14.59
N LEU A 237 26.88 34.94 14.33
CA LEU A 237 27.55 33.97 15.20
C LEU A 237 29.05 34.29 15.39
N ALA A 238 29.78 34.62 14.31
CA ALA A 238 31.18 35.02 14.41
C ALA A 238 31.39 36.22 15.35
N SER A 239 30.45 37.18 15.36
CA SER A 239 30.52 38.35 16.24
C SER A 239 30.35 37.99 17.73
N ILE A 240 29.63 36.90 18.03
CA ILE A 240 29.43 36.38 19.39
C ILE A 240 30.63 35.56 19.86
N LEU A 241 31.24 34.77 18.98
CA LEU A 241 32.36 33.89 19.33
C LEU A 241 33.70 34.64 19.45
N GLN A 242 33.93 35.66 18.61
CA GLN A 242 35.22 36.37 18.54
C GLN A 242 35.70 36.94 19.88
N PRO A 243 34.86 37.55 20.75
CA PRO A 243 35.30 38.03 22.06
C PRO A 243 35.93 36.94 22.96
N THR A 244 35.40 35.71 22.91
CA THR A 244 35.94 34.58 23.66
C THR A 244 37.30 34.14 23.11
N ILE A 245 37.43 34.12 21.77
CA ILE A 245 38.69 33.83 21.08
C ILE A 245 39.75 34.89 21.41
N ASP A 246 39.38 36.17 21.39
CA ASP A 246 40.24 37.28 21.76
C ASP A 246 40.69 37.21 23.23
N ALA A 247 39.82 36.74 24.13
CA ALA A 247 40.15 36.53 25.53
C ALA A 247 41.20 35.43 25.72
N LEU A 248 41.13 34.33 24.96
CA LEU A 248 42.19 33.29 24.93
C LEU A 248 43.51 33.88 24.42
N LYS A 249 43.49 34.63 23.32
CA LYS A 249 44.68 35.29 22.75
C LYS A 249 45.31 36.28 23.75
N ALA A 250 44.50 37.02 24.49
CA ALA A 250 44.96 37.95 25.52
C ALA A 250 45.67 37.23 26.69
N GLN A 251 45.39 35.95 26.93
CA GLN A 251 46.11 35.10 27.88
C GLN A 251 47.43 34.53 27.32
N GLY A 252 47.79 34.86 26.08
CA GLY A 252 48.98 34.38 25.40
C GLY A 252 48.82 33.01 24.73
N ILE A 253 47.57 32.54 24.57
CA ILE A 253 47.26 31.29 23.86
C ILE A 253 47.20 31.58 22.37
N ASN A 254 47.93 30.79 21.57
CA ASN A 254 48.05 30.97 20.13
C ASN A 254 47.71 29.71 19.33
N LYS A 255 47.06 28.73 19.96
CA LYS A 255 46.53 27.52 19.33
C LYS A 255 45.09 27.40 19.77
N ILE A 256 44.14 27.60 18.86
CA ILE A 256 42.71 27.68 19.18
C ILE A 256 41.95 26.70 18.30
N ILE A 257 41.25 25.80 18.98
CA ILE A 257 40.31 24.85 18.39
C ILE A 257 38.90 25.37 18.63
N LEU A 258 38.11 25.40 17.58
CA LEU A 258 36.68 25.62 17.63
C LEU A 258 35.99 24.25 17.55
N THR A 259 35.18 23.89 18.54
CA THR A 259 34.32 22.71 18.50
C THR A 259 32.88 23.17 18.36
N THR A 260 32.21 22.81 17.26
CA THR A 260 30.89 23.34 16.92
C THR A 260 29.89 22.26 16.58
N HIS A 261 28.64 22.53 16.93
CA HIS A 261 27.50 21.69 16.59
C HIS A 261 26.47 22.50 15.78
N LEU A 262 26.72 22.73 14.49
CA LEU A 262 25.91 23.64 13.67
C LEU A 262 24.91 22.94 12.75
N GLN A 263 24.78 21.62 12.82
CA GLN A 263 23.84 20.81 12.02
C GLN A 263 24.20 20.63 10.53
N GLN A 264 25.15 21.41 9.99
CA GLN A 264 25.57 21.30 8.58
C GLN A 264 27.02 21.73 8.38
N LEU A 265 27.88 20.86 7.85
CA LEU A 265 29.30 21.14 7.53
C LEU A 265 29.54 22.44 6.74
N SER A 266 28.60 22.85 5.89
CA SER A 266 28.70 24.11 5.14
C SER A 266 28.73 25.36 6.02
N LEU A 267 28.17 25.29 7.23
CA LEU A 267 28.12 26.39 8.17
C LEU A 267 29.49 26.63 8.80
N GLU A 268 30.22 25.57 9.20
CA GLU A 268 31.61 25.68 9.64
C GLU A 268 32.51 26.23 8.53
N LYS A 269 32.33 25.76 7.29
CA LYS A 269 33.05 26.28 6.11
C LYS A 269 32.81 27.78 5.91
N ALA A 270 31.62 28.27 6.22
CA ALA A 270 31.28 29.69 6.15
C ALA A 270 31.74 30.49 7.39
N LEU A 271 31.77 29.87 8.57
CA LEU A 271 32.10 30.50 9.85
C LEU A 271 33.61 30.72 10.03
N VAL A 272 34.44 29.73 9.76
CA VAL A 272 35.90 29.78 10.01
C VAL A 272 36.58 30.99 9.34
N PRO A 273 36.29 31.34 8.07
CA PRO A 273 36.87 32.53 7.43
C PRO A 273 36.46 33.88 8.06
N LEU A 274 35.44 33.89 8.94
CA LEU A 274 34.94 35.09 9.62
C LEU A 274 35.57 35.30 11.00
N LEU A 275 36.36 34.33 11.49
CA LEU A 275 36.98 34.34 12.81
C LEU A 275 38.49 34.57 12.73
N SER A 276 39.02 35.44 13.58
CA SER A 276 40.46 35.71 13.73
C SER A 276 41.06 34.80 14.81
N GLY A 277 42.12 34.08 14.46
CA GLY A 277 42.91 33.25 15.38
C GLY A 277 42.38 31.84 15.66
N VAL A 278 41.39 31.34 14.91
CA VAL A 278 41.00 29.92 14.92
C VAL A 278 41.90 29.14 13.97
N ASP A 279 42.41 27.99 14.43
CA ASP A 279 43.33 27.14 13.67
C ASP A 279 42.66 25.83 13.22
N ILE A 280 41.84 25.23 14.08
CA ILE A 280 41.15 23.96 13.82
C ILE A 280 39.67 24.14 14.14
N SER A 281 38.78 23.61 13.31
CA SER A 281 37.34 23.50 13.57
C SER A 281 36.90 22.05 13.52
N ILE A 282 36.15 21.60 14.51
CA ILE A 282 35.46 20.29 14.52
C ILE A 282 33.99 20.57 14.27
N ALA A 283 33.45 20.02 13.18
CA ALA A 283 32.05 20.17 12.79
C ALA A 283 31.23 18.96 13.24
N GLY A 284 30.09 19.20 13.88
CA GLY A 284 29.11 18.18 14.32
C GLY A 284 27.66 18.53 13.95
N GLY A 285 26.78 17.54 14.05
CA GLY A 285 25.33 17.64 13.78
C GLY A 285 24.91 17.31 12.36
N SER A 286 25.85 16.90 11.51
CA SER A 286 25.59 16.66 10.08
C SER A 286 26.04 15.31 9.57
N ASP A 287 26.61 14.47 10.44
CA ASP A 287 27.11 13.12 10.14
C ASP A 287 28.06 13.07 8.92
N SER A 288 28.75 14.18 8.68
CA SER A 288 29.54 14.36 7.47
C SER A 288 30.88 13.66 7.56
N ILE A 289 31.03 12.55 6.82
CA ILE A 289 32.31 11.85 6.71
C ILE A 289 33.26 12.63 5.82
N LEU A 290 34.37 13.11 6.40
CA LEU A 290 35.51 13.62 5.65
C LEU A 290 36.55 12.52 5.52
N ALA A 291 37.01 12.21 4.30
CA ALA A 291 38.06 11.22 4.07
C ALA A 291 38.81 11.47 2.76
N ASN A 292 40.06 11.02 2.69
CA ASN A 292 40.87 11.01 1.47
C ASN A 292 40.63 9.73 0.66
N ALA A 293 41.06 9.73 -0.60
CA ALA A 293 40.77 8.64 -1.54
C ALA A 293 41.30 7.25 -1.11
N ASP A 294 42.33 7.22 -0.26
CA ASP A 294 42.96 5.98 0.21
C ASP A 294 42.54 5.61 1.65
N ASP A 295 41.67 6.40 2.29
CA ASP A 295 41.20 6.13 3.66
C ASP A 295 40.16 5.01 3.65
N PRO A 296 40.32 3.95 4.47
CA PRO A 296 39.35 2.88 4.56
C PRO A 296 38.12 3.32 5.36
N LEU A 297 36.95 3.30 4.71
CA LEU A 297 35.66 3.54 5.33
C LEU A 297 34.92 2.23 5.64
N ASN A 298 33.92 2.30 6.53
CA ASN A 298 32.99 1.21 6.76
C ASN A 298 32.20 0.92 5.46
N PRO A 299 31.74 -0.33 5.24
CA PRO A 299 30.92 -0.66 4.08
C PRO A 299 29.65 0.20 4.00
N GLY A 300 29.42 0.81 2.84
CA GLY A 300 28.27 1.69 2.59
C GLY A 300 28.55 3.18 2.76
N ASP A 301 29.59 3.53 3.51
CA ASP A 301 29.93 4.92 3.79
C ASP A 301 30.62 5.60 2.62
N ALA A 302 30.35 6.90 2.45
CA ALA A 302 30.96 7.73 1.43
C ALA A 302 31.43 9.07 2.01
N ALA A 303 32.65 9.48 1.65
CA ALA A 303 33.18 10.78 2.03
C ALA A 303 32.50 11.91 1.24
N VAL A 304 32.10 12.97 1.94
CA VAL A 304 31.49 14.16 1.33
C VAL A 304 32.52 15.21 0.90
N ASP A 305 33.73 15.18 1.50
CA ASP A 305 34.87 16.02 1.15
C ASP A 305 36.18 15.41 1.68
N THR A 306 37.33 16.02 1.40
CA THR A 306 38.66 15.58 1.86
C THR A 306 38.87 15.77 3.35
N TYR A 307 39.70 14.91 3.98
CA TYR A 307 40.09 15.05 5.38
C TYR A 307 41.53 15.58 5.53
N PRO A 308 41.76 16.70 6.24
CA PRO A 308 40.76 17.71 6.60
C PRO A 308 40.37 18.58 5.40
N VAL A 309 39.36 19.43 5.55
CA VAL A 309 39.17 20.57 4.64
C VAL A 309 40.14 21.68 5.02
N VAL A 310 41.09 22.00 4.14
CA VAL A 310 42.04 23.10 4.33
C VAL A 310 41.43 24.43 3.86
N THR A 311 41.47 25.43 4.73
CA THR A 311 40.93 26.78 4.49
C THR A 311 41.81 27.86 5.12
N LYS A 312 41.33 29.10 5.17
CA LYS A 312 41.98 30.22 5.85
C LYS A 312 41.02 30.89 6.82
N ASN A 313 41.55 31.26 7.98
CA ASN A 313 40.81 32.09 8.93
C ASN A 313 40.81 33.58 8.47
N LYS A 314 40.16 34.45 9.23
CA LYS A 314 40.03 35.89 8.90
C LYS A 314 41.36 36.64 8.80
N ASP A 315 42.40 36.15 9.48
CA ASP A 315 43.73 36.75 9.46
C ASP A 315 44.52 36.35 8.20
N GLY A 316 44.00 35.40 7.42
CA GLY A 316 44.65 34.83 6.25
C GLY A 316 45.61 33.69 6.58
N ASP A 317 45.68 33.27 7.84
CA ASP A 317 46.46 32.11 8.29
C ASP A 317 45.73 30.80 7.94
N PRO A 318 46.45 29.69 7.71
CA PRO A 318 45.82 28.40 7.42
C PRO A 318 44.98 27.92 8.60
N ALA A 319 43.81 27.37 8.28
CA ALA A 319 42.94 26.69 9.22
C ALA A 319 42.42 25.39 8.60
N VAL A 320 42.00 24.44 9.43
CA VAL A 320 41.46 23.15 8.97
C VAL A 320 40.11 22.85 9.61
N ILE A 321 39.23 22.20 8.85
CA ILE A 321 37.92 21.73 9.32
C ILE A 321 37.91 20.21 9.24
N VAL A 322 37.50 19.57 10.32
CA VAL A 322 37.37 18.11 10.44
C VAL A 322 35.95 17.74 10.84
N SER A 323 35.51 16.56 10.44
CA SER A 323 34.23 15.95 10.82
C SER A 323 34.34 14.44 10.59
N THR A 324 33.51 13.69 11.30
CA THR A 324 33.35 12.24 11.18
C THR A 324 31.87 11.92 11.28
N ASP A 325 31.51 10.68 10.93
CA ASP A 325 30.18 10.15 11.24
C ASP A 325 29.97 10.00 12.75
N GLY A 326 28.71 9.84 13.14
CA GLY A 326 28.25 9.60 14.50
C GLY A 326 28.34 8.15 14.99
N GLU A 327 27.65 7.86 16.09
CA GLU A 327 27.48 6.54 16.72
C GLU A 327 28.78 5.79 17.03
N TYR A 328 29.82 6.51 17.42
CA TYR A 328 31.16 5.96 17.65
C TYR A 328 31.77 5.27 16.42
N SER A 329 31.27 5.52 15.19
CA SER A 329 31.64 4.77 13.99
C SER A 329 33.06 5.05 13.49
N TYR A 330 33.63 6.20 13.85
CA TYR A 330 35.00 6.60 13.51
C TYR A 330 35.68 7.35 14.64
N VAL A 331 36.99 7.10 14.82
CA VAL A 331 37.88 8.03 15.54
C VAL A 331 38.49 8.98 14.51
N GLY A 332 38.09 10.25 14.51
CA GLY A 332 38.71 11.27 13.67
C GLY A 332 40.13 11.57 14.16
N ARG A 333 41.14 11.37 13.31
CA ARG A 333 42.55 11.58 13.68
C ARG A 333 43.17 12.68 12.84
N LEU A 334 43.52 13.80 13.46
CA LEU A 334 44.23 14.91 12.83
C LEU A 334 45.58 15.13 13.52
N VAL A 335 46.68 15.04 12.78
CA VAL A 335 48.04 15.34 13.25
C VAL A 335 48.59 16.53 12.47
N VAL A 336 48.81 17.64 13.17
CA VAL A 336 49.28 18.92 12.61
C VAL A 336 50.50 19.45 13.35
N HIS A 337 51.29 20.28 12.67
CA HIS A 337 52.43 20.98 13.26
C HIS A 337 52.15 22.46 13.41
N PHE A 338 52.48 23.01 14.57
CA PHE A 338 52.45 24.44 14.84
C PHE A 338 53.86 25.00 14.91
N ASN A 339 54.08 26.16 14.30
CA ASN A 339 55.30 26.94 14.54
C ASN A 339 55.22 27.74 15.87
N ASP A 340 56.29 28.44 16.23
CA ASP A 340 56.37 29.20 17.49
C ASP A 340 55.32 30.33 17.59
N ASN A 341 54.76 30.79 16.46
CA ASN A 341 53.69 31.78 16.43
C ASN A 341 52.28 31.18 16.51
N GLY A 342 52.14 29.85 16.48
CA GLY A 342 50.84 29.19 16.50
C GLY A 342 50.21 29.02 15.12
N VAL A 343 50.97 29.18 14.03
CA VAL A 343 50.46 28.95 12.67
C VAL A 343 50.68 27.49 12.27
N LEU A 344 49.68 26.87 11.63
CA LEU A 344 49.76 25.53 11.05
C LEU A 344 50.79 25.47 9.93
N VAL A 345 51.72 24.53 10.01
CA VAL A 345 52.83 24.33 9.07
C VAL A 345 53.02 22.86 8.70
N ASP A 346 53.66 22.62 7.57
CA ASP A 346 54.14 21.29 7.16
C ASP A 346 55.37 20.85 7.98
N ALA A 347 55.86 19.64 7.71
CA ALA A 347 57.05 19.09 8.36
C ALA A 347 58.34 19.91 8.09
N ALA A 348 58.35 20.78 7.08
CA ALA A 348 59.46 21.68 6.75
C ALA A 348 59.32 23.07 7.40
N GLY A 349 58.21 23.35 8.09
CA GLY A 349 57.91 24.62 8.74
C GLY A 349 57.29 25.68 7.82
N VAL A 350 56.74 25.27 6.66
CA VAL A 350 56.02 26.13 5.70
C VAL A 350 54.52 26.11 6.01
N PRO A 351 53.81 27.26 6.02
CA PRO A 351 52.36 27.25 6.22
C PRO A 351 51.64 26.33 5.24
N ILE A 352 50.72 25.50 5.73
CA ILE A 352 49.95 24.59 4.88
C ILE A 352 48.97 25.38 3.99
N ASP A 353 48.75 24.93 2.76
CA ASP A 353 47.76 25.53 1.83
C ASP A 353 46.91 24.44 1.14
N ALA A 354 47.26 23.16 1.29
CA ALA A 354 46.50 22.03 0.78
C ALA A 354 46.62 20.78 1.67
N VAL A 355 45.67 19.84 1.51
CA VAL A 355 45.67 18.54 2.23
C VAL A 355 46.97 17.77 2.02
N ALA A 356 47.58 17.88 0.84
CA ALA A 356 48.84 17.22 0.50
C ALA A 356 50.06 17.70 1.30
N ASP A 357 49.95 18.80 2.04
CA ASP A 357 50.99 19.29 2.94
C ASP A 357 50.98 18.56 4.30
N LEU A 358 49.92 17.79 4.58
CA LEU A 358 49.77 16.93 5.76
C LEU A 358 50.15 15.48 5.44
N ASP A 359 50.61 14.75 6.46
CA ASP A 359 50.92 13.32 6.31
C ASP A 359 49.62 12.51 6.25
N ALA A 360 49.27 12.05 5.05
CA ALA A 360 48.08 11.23 4.82
C ALA A 360 48.10 9.90 5.60
N ALA A 361 49.27 9.38 6.01
CA ALA A 361 49.33 8.18 6.84
C ALA A 361 48.94 8.41 8.31
N LEU A 362 48.88 9.68 8.73
CA LEU A 362 48.54 10.08 10.10
C LEU A 362 47.18 10.79 10.19
N ASN A 363 46.66 11.29 9.08
CA ASN A 363 45.47 12.13 9.02
C ASN A 363 44.36 11.44 8.24
N GLY A 364 43.24 11.17 8.91
CA GLY A 364 42.06 10.55 8.33
C GLY A 364 41.11 10.02 9.41
N PRO A 365 39.88 9.67 9.03
CA PRO A 365 38.97 8.95 9.91
C PRO A 365 39.46 7.49 10.09
N VAL A 366 39.50 7.00 11.33
CA VAL A 366 39.83 5.60 11.63
C VAL A 366 38.55 4.86 11.99
N ALA A 367 38.09 4.00 11.10
CA ALA A 367 36.85 3.24 11.30
C ALA A 367 36.93 2.33 12.54
N THR A 368 35.87 2.28 13.34
CA THR A 368 35.83 1.54 14.61
C THR A 368 35.45 0.08 14.42
N SER A 369 36.36 -0.69 13.82
CA SER A 369 36.18 -2.12 13.55
C SER A 369 37.14 -3.00 14.34
N ASP A 370 36.76 -4.26 14.56
CA ASP A 370 37.61 -5.28 15.15
C ASP A 370 38.95 -5.41 14.41
N ALA A 371 38.92 -5.26 13.09
CA ALA A 371 40.11 -5.32 12.23
C ALA A 371 41.08 -4.17 12.53
N ASN A 372 40.59 -2.95 12.70
CA ASN A 372 41.41 -1.79 13.02
C ASN A 372 41.95 -1.85 14.46
N VAL A 373 41.16 -2.33 15.41
CA VAL A 373 41.65 -2.60 16.78
C VAL A 373 42.76 -3.64 16.74
N ALA A 374 42.55 -4.77 16.06
CA ALA A 374 43.56 -5.81 15.92
C ALA A 374 44.82 -5.32 15.19
N ALA A 375 44.69 -4.43 14.20
CA ALA A 375 45.82 -3.84 13.49
C ALA A 375 46.70 -2.97 14.41
N LEU A 376 46.08 -2.16 15.28
CA LEU A 376 46.81 -1.27 16.20
C LEU A 376 47.32 -1.99 17.47
N TRP A 377 46.56 -2.94 18.00
CA TRP A 377 46.89 -3.66 19.24
C TRP A 377 47.62 -4.99 19.04
N GLY A 378 47.64 -5.52 17.81
CA GLY A 378 48.17 -6.83 17.45
C GLY A 378 47.13 -7.97 17.55
N SER A 379 46.05 -7.79 18.32
CA SER A 379 44.83 -8.59 18.29
C SER A 379 43.66 -7.83 18.90
N LEU A 380 42.43 -8.28 18.64
CA LEU A 380 41.23 -7.70 19.23
C LEU A 380 41.23 -7.87 20.76
N GLU A 381 41.59 -9.07 21.25
CA GLU A 381 41.60 -9.35 22.69
C GLU A 381 42.59 -8.48 23.46
N ALA A 382 43.68 -8.06 22.82
CA ALA A 382 44.65 -7.17 23.43
C ALA A 382 44.10 -5.74 23.62
N GLY A 383 43.30 -5.25 22.66
CA GLY A 383 42.66 -3.93 22.74
C GLY A 383 41.41 -3.89 23.62
N LEU A 384 40.80 -5.05 23.90
CA LEU A 384 39.63 -5.19 24.75
C LEU A 384 39.94 -5.88 26.09
N ALA A 385 41.21 -5.91 26.51
CA ALA A 385 41.61 -6.46 27.80
C ALA A 385 41.10 -5.59 28.97
N GLU A 386 40.79 -6.20 30.12
CA GLU A 386 40.12 -5.55 31.28
C GLU A 386 40.81 -4.26 31.78
N ASP A 387 42.13 -4.15 31.63
CA ASP A 387 42.94 -3.00 32.06
C ASP A 387 43.06 -1.88 31.00
N THR A 388 42.52 -2.06 29.80
CA THR A 388 42.47 -1.06 28.73
C THR A 388 41.20 -0.22 28.79
N LYS A 389 41.17 0.94 28.12
CA LYS A 389 39.92 1.72 27.99
C LYS A 389 38.85 0.92 27.24
N GLY A 390 39.26 0.17 26.21
CA GLY A 390 38.37 -0.70 25.43
C GLY A 390 37.69 -1.76 26.28
N GLY A 391 38.43 -2.46 27.14
CA GLY A 391 37.87 -3.45 28.06
C GLY A 391 36.95 -2.87 29.13
N GLN A 392 37.25 -1.68 29.66
CA GLN A 392 36.38 -0.99 30.61
C GLN A 392 35.06 -0.55 29.98
N VAL A 393 35.11 0.02 28.76
CA VAL A 393 33.89 0.36 28.00
C VAL A 393 33.11 -0.90 27.66
N LYS A 394 33.80 -1.98 27.22
CA LYS A 394 33.19 -3.28 26.94
C LYS A 394 32.37 -3.79 28.13
N ALA A 395 32.92 -3.73 29.34
CA ALA A 395 32.21 -4.21 30.53
C ALA A 395 30.91 -3.43 30.83
N LEU A 396 30.87 -2.13 30.52
CA LEU A 396 29.65 -1.32 30.65
C LEU A 396 28.62 -1.69 29.59
N VAL A 397 29.03 -1.75 28.32
CA VAL A 397 28.09 -2.01 27.22
C VAL A 397 27.63 -3.46 27.15
N ASP A 398 28.44 -4.44 27.57
CA ASP A 398 28.01 -5.84 27.74
C ASP A 398 26.86 -5.96 28.75
N SER A 399 26.80 -5.07 29.74
CA SER A 399 25.70 -5.03 30.70
C SER A 399 24.43 -4.40 30.09
N LEU A 400 24.60 -3.46 29.15
CA LEU A 400 23.49 -2.89 28.38
C LEU A 400 22.93 -3.90 27.36
N ASP A 401 23.79 -4.71 26.73
CA ASP A 401 23.40 -5.75 25.78
C ASP A 401 22.37 -6.72 26.37
N GLY A 402 22.55 -7.12 27.64
CA GLY A 402 21.57 -7.95 28.33
C GLY A 402 20.20 -7.28 28.55
N ILE A 403 20.16 -5.95 28.70
CA ILE A 403 18.92 -5.18 28.85
C ILE A 403 18.26 -4.99 27.48
N VAL A 404 19.03 -4.61 26.47
CA VAL A 404 18.56 -4.44 25.09
C VAL A 404 18.00 -5.76 24.56
N THR A 405 18.67 -6.88 24.81
CA THR A 405 18.17 -8.23 24.49
C THR A 405 16.85 -8.53 25.20
N ALA A 406 16.70 -8.11 26.47
CA ALA A 406 15.45 -8.31 27.20
C ALA A 406 14.31 -7.43 26.65
N GLN A 407 14.60 -6.19 26.23
CA GLN A 407 13.64 -5.34 25.55
C GLN A 407 13.22 -5.94 24.20
N ASP A 408 14.17 -6.49 23.45
CA ASP A 408 13.87 -7.11 22.16
C ASP A 408 13.08 -8.42 22.30
N SER A 409 13.17 -9.09 23.46
CA SER A 409 12.37 -10.28 23.77
C SER A 409 10.92 -10.00 24.16
N ALA A 410 10.57 -8.73 24.44
CA ALA A 410 9.22 -8.34 24.83
C ALA A 410 8.46 -7.89 23.58
N THR A 411 7.64 -8.76 23.00
CA THR A 411 6.91 -8.53 21.75
C THR A 411 5.48 -8.03 21.99
N PHE A 412 5.02 -7.12 21.14
CA PHE A 412 3.72 -6.43 21.26
C PHE A 412 2.87 -6.56 20.00
N GLY A 413 3.41 -6.96 18.86
CA GLY A 413 2.58 -7.27 17.70
C GLY A 413 3.36 -7.85 16.52
N LEU A 414 2.66 -8.07 15.40
CA LEU A 414 3.21 -8.60 14.14
C LEU A 414 3.04 -7.60 13.00
N SER A 415 4.05 -7.49 12.15
CA SER A 415 4.01 -6.79 10.87
C SER A 415 4.57 -7.66 9.75
N GLU A 416 3.83 -7.77 8.65
CA GLU A 416 4.24 -8.41 7.40
C GLU A 416 4.98 -7.46 6.47
N VAL A 417 5.03 -6.17 6.82
CA VAL A 417 5.63 -5.11 6.01
C VAL A 417 6.67 -4.33 6.79
N PHE A 418 7.51 -3.60 6.05
CA PHE A 418 8.37 -2.58 6.63
C PHE A 418 7.53 -1.36 7.03
N LEU A 419 7.73 -0.86 8.25
CA LEU A 419 7.07 0.34 8.74
C LEU A 419 7.98 1.56 8.49
N GLU A 420 7.61 2.39 7.52
CA GLU A 420 8.41 3.49 7.02
C GLU A 420 8.47 4.66 8.03
N GLY A 421 9.61 4.78 8.71
CA GLY A 421 9.90 5.86 9.66
C GLY A 421 11.13 6.68 9.29
N ARG A 422 11.71 6.51 8.09
CA ARG A 422 12.93 7.20 7.70
C ARG A 422 12.65 8.69 7.53
N ARG A 423 13.61 9.51 7.96
CA ARG A 423 13.56 10.98 7.89
C ARG A 423 13.19 11.53 6.52
N THR A 424 13.58 10.84 5.46
CA THR A 424 13.35 11.26 4.06
C THR A 424 11.91 11.11 3.59
N ALA A 425 11.08 10.32 4.29
CA ALA A 425 9.67 10.08 3.96
C ALA A 425 8.75 10.62 5.06
N VAL A 426 8.92 10.18 6.31
CA VAL A 426 8.03 10.52 7.45
C VAL A 426 7.91 12.03 7.73
N ARG A 427 8.80 12.84 7.17
CA ARG A 427 8.83 14.31 7.30
C ARG A 427 8.41 15.08 6.05
N THR A 428 7.96 14.38 5.01
CA THR A 428 7.68 14.95 3.69
C THR A 428 6.41 14.42 3.06
N GLU A 429 5.98 13.22 3.45
CA GLU A 429 4.84 12.52 2.88
C GLU A 429 4.11 11.65 3.90
N GLU A 430 2.98 11.06 3.48
CA GLU A 430 2.32 10.03 4.26
C GLU A 430 3.24 8.82 4.41
N THR A 431 3.17 8.15 5.56
CA THR A 431 3.87 6.87 5.73
C THR A 431 2.96 5.90 6.46
N ASN A 432 3.08 4.61 6.14
CA ASN A 432 2.30 3.57 6.83
C ASN A 432 2.56 3.56 8.35
N PHE A 433 3.79 3.83 8.80
CA PHE A 433 4.11 3.91 10.23
C PHE A 433 3.60 5.21 10.88
N GLY A 434 3.67 6.33 10.16
CA GLY A 434 3.06 7.58 10.58
C GLY A 434 1.57 7.42 10.86
N ASN A 435 0.85 6.79 9.93
CA ASN A 435 -0.55 6.42 10.05
C ASN A 435 -0.82 5.51 11.25
N LEU A 436 -0.13 4.36 11.31
CA LEU A 436 -0.29 3.37 12.39
C LEU A 436 -0.09 3.99 13.78
N SER A 437 0.97 4.80 13.94
CA SER A 437 1.27 5.43 15.22
C SER A 437 0.32 6.58 15.58
N ALA A 438 -0.26 7.27 14.60
CA ALA A 438 -1.29 8.27 14.83
C ALA A 438 -2.65 7.63 15.18
N ASP A 439 -2.98 6.50 14.56
CA ASP A 439 -4.18 5.71 14.85
C ASP A 439 -4.13 5.10 16.25
N ALA A 440 -2.97 4.57 16.67
CA ALA A 440 -2.76 4.08 18.04
C ALA A 440 -2.99 5.17 19.10
N ASN A 441 -2.49 6.40 18.86
CA ASN A 441 -2.76 7.55 19.73
C ASN A 441 -4.28 7.87 19.81
N LEU A 442 -4.98 7.79 18.69
CA LEU A 442 -6.42 8.03 18.62
C LEU A 442 -7.22 6.95 19.37
N TRP A 443 -6.80 5.69 19.24
CA TRP A 443 -7.41 4.53 19.90
C TRP A 443 -7.35 4.66 21.43
N VAL A 444 -6.17 4.91 22.01
CA VAL A 444 -6.03 5.13 23.47
C VAL A 444 -6.79 6.39 23.92
N ALA A 445 -6.75 7.47 23.14
CA ALA A 445 -7.46 8.69 23.48
C ALA A 445 -8.98 8.48 23.62
N LYS A 446 -9.57 7.63 22.75
CA LYS A 446 -11.01 7.29 22.76
C LYS A 446 -11.42 6.52 24.01
N GLU A 447 -10.52 5.78 24.65
CA GLU A 447 -10.80 5.13 25.94
C GLU A 447 -11.05 6.14 27.06
N THR A 448 -10.35 7.28 27.01
CA THR A 448 -10.51 8.37 27.99
C THR A 448 -11.66 9.30 27.62
N ASP A 449 -11.76 9.68 26.34
CA ASP A 449 -12.77 10.59 25.80
C ASP A 449 -13.25 10.09 24.43
N PRO A 450 -14.39 9.37 24.36
CA PRO A 450 -14.93 8.86 23.10
C PRO A 450 -15.29 9.93 22.07
N GLY A 451 -15.26 11.22 22.44
CA GLY A 451 -15.49 12.34 21.53
C GLY A 451 -14.25 12.77 20.74
N VAL A 452 -13.07 12.21 21.01
CA VAL A 452 -11.84 12.48 20.24
C VAL A 452 -11.95 11.86 18.85
N VAL A 453 -11.69 12.66 17.83
CA VAL A 453 -11.87 12.26 16.42
C VAL A 453 -10.64 12.45 15.55
N VAL A 454 -9.63 13.18 16.02
CA VAL A 454 -8.42 13.49 15.25
C VAL A 454 -7.18 13.27 16.11
N SER A 455 -6.15 12.70 15.51
CA SER A 455 -4.80 12.55 16.07
C SER A 455 -3.80 13.27 15.18
N ILE A 456 -2.92 14.07 15.78
CA ILE A 456 -1.84 14.77 15.07
C ILE A 456 -0.54 14.55 15.84
N LYS A 457 0.48 14.08 15.13
CA LYS A 457 1.87 14.04 15.60
C LYS A 457 2.81 14.49 14.49
N ASN A 458 3.99 14.98 14.86
CA ASN A 458 4.98 15.46 13.91
C ASN A 458 5.93 14.31 13.50
N GLY A 459 6.31 14.25 12.22
CA GLY A 459 7.29 13.28 11.71
C GLY A 459 8.66 13.41 12.38
N GLY A 460 8.98 14.56 12.99
CA GLY A 460 10.16 14.76 13.82
C GLY A 460 10.22 13.86 15.06
N GLY A 461 9.06 13.44 15.58
CA GLY A 461 8.92 12.53 16.72
C GLY A 461 9.12 11.05 16.37
N ILE A 462 9.02 10.68 15.09
CA ILE A 462 9.32 9.33 14.59
C ILE A 462 10.79 9.32 14.13
N ARG A 463 11.60 8.47 14.77
CA ARG A 463 13.07 8.53 14.71
C ARG A 463 13.71 7.42 13.90
N ASN A 464 13.05 6.27 13.82
CA ASN A 464 13.52 5.12 13.07
C ASN A 464 12.32 4.39 12.45
N PRO A 465 12.45 3.77 11.26
CA PRO A 465 11.56 2.70 10.83
C PRO A 465 11.54 1.49 11.78
N ILE A 466 10.50 0.66 11.65
CA ILE A 466 10.46 -0.69 12.21
C ILE A 466 10.54 -1.70 11.06
N GLY A 467 11.62 -2.48 11.04
CA GLY A 467 11.94 -3.40 9.97
C GLY A 467 13.40 -3.27 9.54
N THR A 468 13.78 -3.92 8.45
CA THR A 468 15.17 -3.94 7.98
C THR A 468 15.25 -3.69 6.48
N ILE A 469 16.36 -3.12 6.03
CA ILE A 469 16.70 -3.03 4.61
C ILE A 469 17.72 -4.13 4.33
N VAL A 470 17.34 -5.06 3.45
CA VAL A 470 18.15 -6.24 3.12
C VAL A 470 18.55 -6.22 1.65
N GLU A 471 19.76 -6.68 1.36
CA GLU A 471 20.24 -6.80 -0.01
C GLU A 471 19.71 -8.09 -0.63
N GLU A 472 18.92 -7.99 -1.71
CA GLU A 472 18.22 -9.14 -2.31
C GLU A 472 18.47 -9.28 -3.83
N PRO A 473 19.12 -10.38 -4.26
CA PRO A 473 19.82 -11.38 -3.45
C PRO A 473 21.11 -10.81 -2.84
N ALA A 474 21.60 -11.40 -1.75
CA ALA A 474 22.85 -10.98 -1.12
C ALA A 474 24.03 -10.88 -2.12
N GLY A 475 24.71 -9.74 -2.12
CA GLY A 475 25.78 -9.39 -3.07
C GLY A 475 25.33 -8.86 -4.44
N SER A 476 24.04 -8.53 -4.62
CA SER A 476 23.50 -7.96 -5.86
C SER A 476 23.69 -6.44 -6.01
N GLY A 477 23.86 -5.72 -4.90
CA GLY A 477 23.78 -4.27 -4.80
C GLY A 477 22.35 -3.71 -4.80
N THR A 478 21.33 -4.57 -4.84
CA THR A 478 19.91 -4.19 -4.83
C THR A 478 19.36 -4.38 -3.42
N TYR A 479 18.80 -3.33 -2.83
CA TYR A 479 18.25 -3.35 -1.47
C TYR A 479 16.72 -3.26 -1.50
N VAL A 480 16.07 -4.08 -0.68
CA VAL A 480 14.62 -4.09 -0.49
C VAL A 480 14.29 -3.92 0.98
N THR A 481 13.15 -3.31 1.26
CA THR A 481 12.60 -3.20 2.61
C THR A 481 11.93 -4.51 3.01
N ALA A 482 12.19 -4.99 4.22
CA ALA A 482 11.64 -6.19 4.79
C ALA A 482 11.14 -5.94 6.22
N PRO A 483 10.22 -6.76 6.74
CA PRO A 483 9.81 -6.72 8.15
C PRO A 483 10.98 -6.91 9.12
N THR A 484 10.69 -6.81 10.41
CA THR A 484 11.66 -7.12 11.47
C THR A 484 12.21 -8.54 11.27
N GLN A 485 13.51 -8.69 11.44
CA GLN A 485 14.17 -9.99 11.28
C GLN A 485 14.18 -10.72 12.63
N ALA A 486 14.22 -12.05 12.58
CA ALA A 486 14.35 -12.86 13.77
C ALA A 486 15.67 -12.53 14.51
N ASN A 487 15.59 -12.41 15.83
CA ASN A 487 16.73 -12.30 16.73
C ASN A 487 16.78 -13.52 17.67
N PRO A 488 17.55 -14.56 17.33
CA PRO A 488 17.67 -15.77 18.16
C PRO A 488 18.22 -15.53 19.57
N ALA A 489 18.96 -14.43 19.81
CA ALA A 489 19.47 -14.11 21.13
C ALA A 489 18.37 -13.59 22.07
N ALA A 490 17.41 -12.86 21.52
CA ALA A 490 16.22 -12.37 22.21
C ALA A 490 15.06 -13.39 22.20
N GLY A 491 15.11 -14.38 21.31
CA GLY A 491 13.98 -15.29 21.07
C GLY A 491 12.83 -14.64 20.31
N LYS A 492 13.13 -13.56 19.57
CA LYS A 492 12.21 -12.83 18.70
C LYS A 492 12.21 -13.47 17.32
N GLU A 493 11.04 -13.74 16.77
CA GLU A 493 10.83 -14.28 15.44
C GLU A 493 10.68 -13.15 14.40
N ALA A 494 10.74 -13.50 13.11
CA ALA A 494 10.61 -12.51 12.04
C ALA A 494 9.17 -11.96 11.97
N GLY A 495 9.04 -10.65 11.74
CA GLY A 495 7.76 -9.93 11.73
C GLY A 495 7.30 -9.45 13.11
N GLU A 496 7.85 -9.97 14.22
CA GLU A 496 7.50 -9.49 15.56
C GLU A 496 8.03 -8.07 15.81
N ILE A 497 7.18 -7.22 16.39
CA ILE A 497 7.52 -5.89 16.86
C ILE A 497 7.74 -5.96 18.37
N SER A 498 8.96 -5.61 18.81
CA SER A 498 9.37 -5.64 20.20
C SER A 498 9.31 -4.28 20.89
N GLN A 499 9.43 -4.26 22.22
CA GLN A 499 9.67 -3.03 23.00
C GLN A 499 10.89 -2.29 22.46
N LEU A 500 11.93 -3.01 22.03
CA LEU A 500 13.12 -2.37 21.46
C LEU A 500 12.77 -1.59 20.18
N ASP A 501 12.02 -2.20 19.26
CA ASP A 501 11.60 -1.54 18.01
C ASP A 501 10.77 -0.29 18.28
N ILE A 502 9.81 -0.38 19.21
CA ILE A 502 8.93 0.73 19.60
C ILE A 502 9.73 1.85 20.25
N ALA A 503 10.60 1.51 21.20
CA ALA A 503 11.41 2.49 21.92
C ALA A 503 12.46 3.16 21.04
N ASP A 504 12.98 2.45 20.04
CA ASP A 504 13.94 3.00 19.08
C ASP A 504 13.27 3.91 18.04
N SER A 505 12.01 3.63 17.71
CA SER A 505 11.23 4.41 16.76
C SER A 505 10.62 5.67 17.38
N LEU A 506 10.10 5.57 18.60
CA LEU A 506 9.44 6.67 19.33
C LEU A 506 10.27 7.11 20.54
N ARG A 507 11.53 7.48 20.30
CA ARG A 507 12.58 7.64 21.32
C ARG A 507 12.27 8.61 22.47
N PHE A 508 11.42 9.60 22.22
CA PHE A 508 11.06 10.62 23.22
C PHE A 508 9.95 10.16 24.18
N ASN A 509 9.18 9.15 23.79
CA ASN A 509 8.00 8.67 24.50
C ASN A 509 7.07 9.81 24.99
N ASN A 510 6.70 10.71 24.08
CA ASN A 510 5.90 11.88 24.44
C ASN A 510 4.57 11.46 25.09
N ALA A 511 4.12 12.25 26.06
CA ALA A 511 2.81 12.05 26.66
C ALA A 511 1.71 12.48 25.68
N LEU A 512 0.58 11.79 25.68
CA LEU A 512 -0.59 12.16 24.90
C LEU A 512 -1.39 13.24 25.64
N THR A 513 -1.79 14.27 24.91
CA THR A 513 -2.57 15.40 25.41
C THR A 513 -3.80 15.60 24.54
N LEU A 514 -4.98 15.65 25.17
CA LEU A 514 -6.23 15.99 24.52
C LEU A 514 -6.47 17.50 24.58
N VAL A 515 -6.79 18.10 23.43
CA VAL A 515 -7.15 19.51 23.30
C VAL A 515 -8.37 19.66 22.39
N THR A 516 -9.23 20.61 22.70
CA THR A 516 -10.34 21.00 21.85
C THR A 516 -9.94 22.22 21.05
N VAL A 517 -10.00 22.13 19.73
CA VAL A 517 -9.74 23.24 18.81
C VAL A 517 -11.01 23.55 18.04
N THR A 518 -11.12 24.75 17.48
CA THR A 518 -12.16 25.01 16.48
C THR A 518 -11.78 24.43 15.13
N ALA A 519 -12.73 24.26 14.21
CA ALA A 519 -12.41 23.86 12.83
C ALA A 519 -11.41 24.80 12.13
N GLU A 520 -11.54 26.10 12.34
CA GLU A 520 -10.56 27.09 11.87
C GLU A 520 -9.16 26.86 12.46
N GLN A 521 -9.10 26.59 13.76
CA GLN A 521 -7.82 26.31 14.43
C GLN A 521 -7.22 24.98 13.97
N LEU A 522 -8.03 23.96 13.68
CA LEU A 522 -7.54 22.70 13.14
C LEU A 522 -6.94 22.89 11.73
N LEU A 523 -7.59 23.68 10.87
CA LEU A 523 -7.02 24.04 9.57
C LEU A 523 -5.67 24.77 9.74
N GLN A 524 -5.57 25.71 10.69
CA GLN A 524 -4.30 26.39 11.00
C GLN A 524 -3.19 25.42 11.47
N VAL A 525 -3.55 24.36 12.19
CA VAL A 525 -2.60 23.32 12.62
C VAL A 525 -2.10 22.51 11.41
N LEU A 526 -2.99 22.10 10.50
CA LEU A 526 -2.61 21.39 9.28
C LEU A 526 -1.74 22.25 8.36
N GLU A 527 -2.13 23.52 8.16
CA GLU A 527 -1.36 24.52 7.42
C GLU A 527 0.05 24.70 7.98
N HIS A 528 0.18 24.79 9.31
CA HIS A 528 1.48 24.85 9.96
C HIS A 528 2.32 23.60 9.67
N GLY A 529 1.71 22.41 9.76
CA GLY A 529 2.39 21.15 9.47
C GLY A 529 3.06 21.13 8.10
N VAL A 530 2.38 21.60 7.06
CA VAL A 530 2.92 21.62 5.68
C VAL A 530 3.60 22.93 5.28
N ALA A 531 3.70 23.93 6.16
CA ALA A 531 4.23 25.27 5.83
C ALA A 531 5.70 25.28 5.36
N ALA A 532 6.50 24.30 5.78
CA ALA A 532 7.91 24.17 5.42
C ALA A 532 8.16 23.14 4.30
N ALA A 533 7.12 22.50 3.76
CA ALA A 533 7.24 21.55 2.66
C ALA A 533 7.85 22.25 1.42
N ALA A 534 8.95 21.70 0.92
CA ALA A 534 9.65 22.17 -0.26
C ALA A 534 10.55 21.04 -0.80
N PRO A 535 10.87 21.00 -2.11
CA PRO A 535 11.75 19.98 -2.66
C PRO A 535 13.07 19.85 -1.90
N GLY A 536 13.34 18.65 -1.37
CA GLY A 536 14.56 18.33 -0.61
C GLY A 536 14.60 18.83 0.84
N ALA A 537 13.55 19.50 1.33
CA ALA A 537 13.43 19.87 2.74
C ALA A 537 12.82 18.72 3.55
N THR A 538 13.37 18.41 4.72
CA THR A 538 12.83 17.39 5.65
C THR A 538 12.43 18.02 7.01
N PRO A 539 11.44 18.93 7.04
CA PRO A 539 11.09 19.66 8.25
C PRO A 539 10.50 18.73 9.32
N GLY A 540 10.93 18.85 10.58
CA GLY A 540 10.39 18.04 11.68
C GLY A 540 8.88 18.20 11.88
N GLN A 541 8.36 19.39 11.56
CA GLN A 541 6.97 19.78 11.80
C GLN A 541 5.94 19.08 10.90
N PHE A 542 6.33 18.35 9.85
CA PHE A 542 5.39 17.71 8.94
C PHE A 542 4.45 16.75 9.71
N PRO A 543 3.12 16.80 9.51
CA PRO A 543 2.18 16.07 10.33
C PRO A 543 1.96 14.66 9.80
N GLN A 544 1.99 13.67 10.70
CA GLN A 544 1.37 12.36 10.51
C GLN A 544 0.01 12.36 11.25
N VAL A 545 -1.00 11.74 10.65
CA VAL A 545 -2.41 11.96 11.05
C VAL A 545 -3.23 10.68 11.18
N GLY A 546 -4.19 10.71 12.10
CA GLY A 546 -5.24 9.70 12.26
C GLY A 546 -6.59 10.38 12.44
N GLY A 547 -7.67 9.80 11.88
CA GLY A 547 -9.02 10.37 11.93
C GLY A 547 -9.21 11.69 11.14
N VAL A 548 -8.21 12.11 10.37
CA VAL A 548 -8.30 13.20 9.40
C VAL A 548 -7.49 12.85 8.15
N SER A 549 -7.99 13.24 6.99
CA SER A 549 -7.26 13.23 5.73
C SER A 549 -7.27 14.63 5.11
N PHE A 550 -6.20 15.01 4.41
CA PHE A 550 -6.11 16.31 3.74
C PHE A 550 -5.19 16.28 2.51
N SER A 551 -5.41 17.22 1.61
CA SER A 551 -4.52 17.51 0.47
C SER A 551 -3.86 18.87 0.65
N PHE A 552 -2.63 19.00 0.15
CA PHE A 552 -1.91 20.27 0.17
C PHE A 552 -1.11 20.51 -1.12
N ASP A 553 -1.00 21.77 -1.50
CA ASP A 553 -0.15 22.24 -2.61
C ASP A 553 1.08 22.98 -2.04
N PRO A 554 2.29 22.42 -2.14
CA PRO A 554 3.50 23.05 -1.62
C PRO A 554 3.90 24.32 -2.40
N ASP A 555 3.41 24.52 -3.62
CA ASP A 555 3.70 25.71 -4.43
C ASP A 555 2.87 26.94 -4.01
N LEU A 556 1.84 26.74 -3.18
CA LEU A 556 1.08 27.82 -2.57
C LEU A 556 1.83 28.47 -1.39
N PRO A 557 1.55 29.75 -1.08
CA PRO A 557 2.12 30.42 0.08
C PRO A 557 1.83 29.66 1.38
N ALA A 558 2.80 29.61 2.29
CA ALA A 558 2.60 29.02 3.63
C ALA A 558 1.39 29.67 4.34
N GLY A 559 0.47 28.83 4.83
CA GLY A 559 -0.82 29.25 5.39
C GLY A 559 -1.99 29.22 4.40
N GLU A 560 -1.72 28.91 3.13
CA GLU A 560 -2.73 28.71 2.07
C GLU A 560 -2.51 27.38 1.31
N ARG A 561 -1.76 26.43 1.90
CA ARG A 561 -1.32 25.21 1.22
C ARG A 561 -2.35 24.10 1.25
N VAL A 562 -3.07 23.93 2.35
CA VAL A 562 -4.09 22.89 2.49
C VAL A 562 -5.28 23.25 1.60
N GLN A 563 -5.64 22.37 0.65
CA GLN A 563 -6.73 22.63 -0.30
C GLN A 563 -8.01 21.93 0.11
N THR A 564 -7.94 20.66 0.48
CA THR A 564 -9.08 19.91 1.04
C THR A 564 -8.69 19.21 2.33
N ALA A 565 -9.61 19.10 3.27
CA ALA A 565 -9.44 18.32 4.48
C ALA A 565 -10.77 17.75 4.96
N ALA A 566 -10.76 16.52 5.47
CA ALA A 566 -11.93 15.78 5.93
C ALA A 566 -11.62 15.03 7.23
N ILE A 567 -12.57 15.02 8.17
CA ILE A 567 -12.52 14.11 9.31
C ILE A 567 -13.01 12.76 8.82
N ILE A 568 -12.28 11.70 9.14
CA ILE A 568 -12.56 10.32 8.70
C ILE A 568 -12.77 9.38 9.90
N ASP A 569 -13.47 8.27 9.69
CA ASP A 569 -13.56 7.18 10.65
C ASP A 569 -12.37 6.21 10.56
N GLU A 570 -12.41 5.14 11.35
CA GLU A 570 -11.35 4.13 11.44
C GLU A 570 -11.20 3.32 10.14
N ASP A 571 -12.26 3.24 9.34
CA ASP A 571 -12.27 2.57 8.04
C ASP A 571 -11.86 3.52 6.89
N GLY A 572 -11.52 4.78 7.22
CA GLY A 572 -11.14 5.80 6.25
C GLY A 572 -12.32 6.54 5.61
N ASN A 573 -13.56 6.26 6.01
CA ASN A 573 -14.73 6.93 5.45
C ASN A 573 -14.86 8.36 5.98
N ARG A 574 -15.22 9.29 5.09
CA ARG A 574 -15.46 10.68 5.48
C ARG A 574 -16.67 10.83 6.41
N ILE A 575 -16.43 11.34 7.62
CA ILE A 575 -17.46 11.76 8.58
C ILE A 575 -17.98 13.16 8.21
N GLU A 576 -17.07 14.14 8.06
CA GLU A 576 -17.43 15.50 7.67
C GLU A 576 -16.27 16.23 6.97
N TRP A 577 -16.60 17.22 6.15
CA TRP A 577 -15.61 18.13 5.57
C TRP A 577 -15.07 19.10 6.62
N LEU A 578 -13.75 19.19 6.72
CA LEU A 578 -13.06 20.23 7.48
C LEU A 578 -12.86 21.49 6.62
N ALA A 579 -12.25 21.33 5.43
CA ALA A 579 -11.94 22.41 4.51
C ALA A 579 -12.07 21.99 3.04
N GLN A 580 -12.44 22.92 2.17
CA GLN A 580 -12.48 22.79 0.71
C GLN A 580 -12.05 24.11 0.08
N ASP A 581 -11.31 24.06 -1.03
CA ASP A 581 -10.71 25.21 -1.70
C ASP A 581 -9.92 26.12 -0.74
N GLY A 582 -9.22 25.51 0.23
CA GLY A 582 -8.46 26.21 1.27
C GLY A 582 -9.28 26.96 2.31
N ALA A 583 -10.60 26.74 2.37
CA ALA A 583 -11.48 27.39 3.32
C ALA A 583 -12.26 26.39 4.18
N VAL A 584 -12.47 26.72 5.45
CA VAL A 584 -13.28 25.89 6.36
C VAL A 584 -14.70 25.71 5.83
N VAL A 585 -15.15 24.46 5.79
CA VAL A 585 -16.55 24.10 5.50
C VAL A 585 -17.35 24.11 6.79
N GLY A 586 -18.56 24.69 6.77
CA GLY A 586 -19.46 24.73 7.93
C GLY A 586 -19.15 25.84 8.94
N ASP A 587 -19.47 25.63 10.22
CA ASP A 587 -19.19 26.61 11.29
C ASP A 587 -17.69 26.58 11.66
N PRO A 588 -16.95 27.68 11.47
CA PRO A 588 -15.52 27.74 11.79
C PRO A 588 -15.23 27.62 13.29
N ASN A 589 -16.23 27.84 14.15
CA ASN A 589 -16.10 27.75 15.61
C ASN A 589 -16.56 26.39 16.17
N ARG A 590 -16.96 25.42 15.32
CA ARG A 590 -17.36 24.10 15.80
C ARG A 590 -16.18 23.44 16.52
N ALA A 591 -16.48 22.79 17.64
CA ALA A 591 -15.46 22.16 18.48
C ALA A 591 -15.06 20.81 17.88
N ILE A 592 -13.75 20.60 17.73
CA ILE A 592 -13.15 19.33 17.32
C ILE A 592 -12.20 18.91 18.42
N ARG A 593 -12.34 17.67 18.87
CA ARG A 593 -11.52 17.11 19.94
C ARG A 593 -10.35 16.34 19.32
N VAL A 594 -9.15 16.78 19.65
CA VAL A 594 -7.88 16.31 19.07
C VAL A 594 -7.02 15.68 20.16
N VAL A 595 -6.38 14.56 19.87
CA VAL A 595 -5.21 14.07 20.60
C VAL A 595 -3.94 14.50 19.88
N THR A 596 -2.95 14.95 20.63
CA THR A 596 -1.62 15.28 20.11
C THR A 596 -0.56 14.98 21.16
N LEU A 597 0.72 15.14 20.80
CA LEU A 597 1.83 14.99 21.73
C LEU A 597 1.93 16.22 22.64
N ASN A 598 2.29 16.04 23.92
CA ASN A 598 2.50 17.15 24.85
C ASN A 598 3.54 18.15 24.33
N PHE A 599 4.58 17.66 23.64
CA PHE A 599 5.57 18.48 22.93
C PHE A 599 4.90 19.49 21.99
N LEU A 600 3.96 19.05 21.14
CA LEU A 600 3.22 19.93 20.23
C LEU A 600 2.22 20.82 20.97
N ALA A 601 1.54 20.27 21.99
CA ALA A 601 0.61 21.02 22.83
C ALA A 601 1.28 22.20 23.56
N ASP A 602 2.56 22.06 23.89
CA ASP A 602 3.38 23.07 24.58
C ASP A 602 4.07 24.06 23.62
N GLY A 603 3.96 23.85 22.29
CA GLY A 603 4.50 24.73 21.25
C GLY A 603 5.74 24.21 20.54
N GLY A 604 6.10 22.94 20.75
CA GLY A 604 7.14 22.24 20.01
C GLY A 604 6.90 22.25 18.51
N ASP A 605 7.98 22.26 17.73
CA ASP A 605 7.96 22.48 16.27
C ASP A 605 7.16 23.72 15.83
N SER A 606 7.00 24.71 16.73
CA SER A 606 6.21 25.92 16.54
C SER A 606 4.70 25.69 16.29
N TYR A 607 4.17 24.53 16.68
CA TYR A 607 2.73 24.27 16.57
C TYR A 607 1.90 25.24 17.45
N PRO A 608 0.76 25.76 16.96
CA PRO A 608 0.05 26.86 17.63
C PRO A 608 -0.85 26.43 18.81
N PHE A 609 -0.81 25.17 19.25
CA PHE A 609 -1.69 24.65 20.30
C PHE A 609 -1.61 25.44 21.61
N ASN A 610 -0.40 25.77 22.08
CA ASN A 610 -0.20 26.54 23.31
C ASN A 610 -0.88 27.91 23.24
N GLN A 611 -0.83 28.59 22.09
CA GLN A 611 -1.49 29.87 21.85
C GLN A 611 -3.01 29.73 21.93
N PHE A 612 -3.58 28.65 21.38
CA PHE A 612 -5.02 28.38 21.45
C PHE A 612 -5.47 28.08 22.88
N ILE A 613 -4.69 27.29 23.62
CA ILE A 613 -4.94 26.96 25.03
C ILE A 613 -4.90 28.22 25.88
N GLU A 614 -3.88 29.07 25.74
CA GLU A 614 -3.75 30.32 26.50
C GLU A 614 -4.88 31.31 26.19
N ALA A 615 -5.30 31.40 24.92
CA ALA A 615 -6.35 32.31 24.48
C ALA A 615 -7.72 31.93 25.06
N ASN A 616 -8.03 30.62 25.17
CA ASN A 616 -9.29 30.16 25.75
C ASN A 616 -9.16 28.80 26.47
N PRO A 617 -8.59 28.78 27.70
CA PRO A 617 -8.29 27.53 28.40
C PRO A 617 -9.53 26.67 28.69
N ALA A 618 -10.67 27.32 28.92
CA ALA A 618 -11.93 26.64 29.19
C ALA A 618 -12.52 25.93 27.97
N PHE A 619 -12.33 26.50 26.77
CA PHE A 619 -12.72 25.84 25.51
C PHE A 619 -11.74 24.73 25.17
N ALA A 620 -10.44 25.01 25.24
CA ALA A 620 -9.39 24.07 24.89
C ALA A 620 -9.42 22.79 25.74
N ASN A 621 -9.86 22.89 27.00
CA ASN A 621 -10.08 21.76 27.89
C ASN A 621 -8.93 20.73 27.82
N ARG A 622 -7.70 21.22 28.04
CA ARG A 622 -6.48 20.39 28.00
C ARG A 622 -6.59 19.28 29.04
N VAL A 623 -6.36 18.04 28.59
CA VAL A 623 -6.25 16.86 29.46
C VAL A 623 -4.99 16.11 29.07
N ASP A 624 -4.01 16.05 29.96
CA ASP A 624 -2.81 15.22 29.77
C ASP A 624 -3.14 13.79 30.24
N LEU A 625 -2.95 12.79 29.37
CA LEU A 625 -3.33 11.40 29.64
C LEU A 625 -2.33 10.71 30.57
N SER A 626 -1.04 11.06 30.47
CA SER A 626 -0.02 10.48 31.34
C SER A 626 -0.18 10.94 32.80
N PRO A 627 -0.13 10.02 33.78
CA PRO A 627 -0.13 10.37 35.20
C PRO A 627 1.06 11.24 35.59
N THR A 628 0.81 12.29 36.39
CA THR A 628 1.88 13.11 36.98
C THR A 628 2.58 12.44 38.16
N ASP A 629 1.95 11.43 38.77
CA ASP A 629 2.55 10.65 39.85
C ASP A 629 3.51 9.60 39.26
N PRO A 630 4.82 9.70 39.47
CA PRO A 630 5.78 8.71 38.97
C PRO A 630 5.61 7.32 39.62
N ALA A 631 4.80 7.19 40.68
CA ALA A 631 4.45 5.92 41.31
C ALA A 631 3.08 5.38 40.87
N ALA A 632 2.43 5.99 39.88
CA ALA A 632 1.21 5.44 39.30
C ALA A 632 1.47 4.00 38.80
N PRO A 633 0.54 3.05 39.06
CA PRO A 633 0.68 1.70 38.54
C PRO A 633 0.62 1.73 37.01
N LEU A 634 1.51 0.98 36.36
CA LEU A 634 1.48 0.73 34.93
C LEU A 634 0.45 -0.37 34.64
N THR A 635 -0.39 -0.17 33.63
CA THR A 635 -1.46 -1.12 33.26
C THR A 635 -1.31 -1.65 31.84
N GLY A 636 -2.28 -2.43 31.35
CA GLY A 636 -2.23 -3.01 30.00
C GLY A 636 -1.17 -4.11 29.79
N ALA A 637 -0.90 -4.42 28.52
CA ALA A 637 0.15 -5.34 28.08
C ALA A 637 1.55 -4.70 28.18
N ALA A 638 1.67 -3.41 27.92
CA ALA A 638 2.90 -2.65 27.72
C ALA A 638 3.37 -1.92 28.98
N THR A 639 3.64 -2.66 30.06
CA THR A 639 4.07 -2.07 31.34
C THR A 639 5.51 -1.53 31.35
N PHE A 640 6.14 -1.29 30.19
CA PHE A 640 7.48 -0.70 30.08
C PHE A 640 7.43 0.82 29.89
N ALA A 641 6.31 1.34 29.40
CA ALA A 641 6.03 2.76 29.24
C ALA A 641 4.95 3.20 30.25
N LYS A 642 4.76 4.52 30.41
CA LYS A 642 3.68 5.04 31.26
C LYS A 642 2.38 5.05 30.49
N ASP A 643 1.28 4.68 31.14
CA ASP A 643 -0.07 4.80 30.61
C ASP A 643 -0.28 6.19 29.98
N GLY A 644 -0.77 6.23 28.74
CA GLY A 644 -1.06 7.49 28.03
C GLY A 644 0.17 8.19 27.44
N THR A 645 1.26 7.46 27.19
CA THR A 645 2.41 7.89 26.37
C THR A 645 2.38 7.24 25.00
N GLU A 646 3.09 7.77 24.00
CA GLU A 646 3.01 7.23 22.63
C GLU A 646 3.61 5.83 22.45
N GLN A 647 4.62 5.43 23.24
CA GLN A 647 5.13 4.05 23.22
C GLN A 647 4.12 3.08 23.83
N ASP A 648 3.50 3.48 24.94
CA ASP A 648 2.41 2.75 25.59
C ASP A 648 1.24 2.57 24.61
N ALA A 649 0.78 3.66 24.01
CA ALA A 649 -0.34 3.62 23.06
C ALA A 649 -0.08 2.73 21.85
N LEU A 650 1.09 2.81 21.23
CA LEU A 650 1.44 1.93 20.11
C LEU A 650 1.53 0.47 20.54
N ALA A 651 2.15 0.18 21.68
CA ALA A 651 2.33 -1.19 22.16
C ALA A 651 1.00 -1.85 22.57
N GLU A 652 0.11 -1.12 23.25
CA GLU A 652 -1.24 -1.61 23.57
C GLU A 652 -2.09 -1.82 22.32
N TYR A 653 -2.02 -0.89 21.36
CA TYR A 653 -2.75 -1.00 20.10
C TYR A 653 -2.29 -2.21 19.28
N LEU A 654 -0.97 -2.41 19.13
CA LEU A 654 -0.41 -3.59 18.48
C LEU A 654 -0.83 -4.88 19.20
N ALA A 655 -0.79 -4.90 20.53
CA ALA A 655 -1.15 -6.10 21.30
C ALA A 655 -2.64 -6.43 21.23
N SER A 656 -3.48 -5.44 20.94
CA SER A 656 -4.92 -5.61 20.74
C SER A 656 -5.26 -6.02 19.31
N GLU A 657 -4.76 -5.27 18.32
CA GLU A 657 -5.21 -5.36 16.93
C GLU A 657 -4.34 -6.30 16.06
N PHE A 658 -3.07 -6.46 16.41
CA PHE A 658 -2.08 -7.23 15.65
C PHE A 658 -1.20 -8.10 16.56
N PRO A 659 -1.77 -8.91 17.46
CA PRO A 659 -1.01 -9.56 18.54
C PRO A 659 0.09 -10.50 18.01
N ALA A 660 1.22 -10.54 18.71
CA ALA A 660 2.28 -11.51 18.48
C ALA A 660 1.94 -12.85 19.16
N ASP A 661 1.09 -13.65 18.50
CA ASP A 661 0.75 -15.00 18.93
C ASP A 661 0.97 -16.06 17.84
N ASP A 662 1.00 -17.34 18.27
CA ASP A 662 1.17 -18.49 17.38
C ASP A 662 -0.12 -18.85 16.61
N ASP A 663 -1.16 -18.02 16.67
CA ASP A 663 -2.44 -18.30 16.01
C ASP A 663 -2.44 -17.74 14.58
N ALA A 664 -2.39 -18.63 13.60
CA ALA A 664 -2.41 -18.27 12.18
C ALA A 664 -3.71 -17.58 11.72
N ALA A 665 -4.72 -17.46 12.59
CA ALA A 665 -5.96 -16.71 12.35
C ALA A 665 -5.85 -15.21 12.71
N THR A 666 -4.82 -14.78 13.42
CA THR A 666 -4.64 -13.38 13.84
C THR A 666 -3.86 -12.62 12.78
N ALA A 667 -4.41 -11.48 12.34
CA ALA A 667 -3.83 -10.72 11.24
C ALA A 667 -2.61 -9.94 11.73
N ALA A 668 -1.49 -10.07 11.02
CA ALA A 668 -0.38 -9.14 11.13
C ALA A 668 -0.73 -7.81 10.46
N PHE A 669 -0.08 -6.72 10.86
CA PHE A 669 -0.18 -5.47 10.13
C PHE A 669 0.45 -5.64 8.74
N ALA A 670 -0.36 -5.49 7.68
CA ALA A 670 0.03 -5.81 6.31
C ALA A 670 -0.09 -4.63 5.32
N VAL A 671 -0.37 -3.41 5.82
CA VAL A 671 -0.49 -2.22 4.97
C VAL A 671 0.90 -1.70 4.61
N ALA A 672 1.36 -2.07 3.41
CA ALA A 672 2.64 -1.62 2.89
C ALA A 672 2.65 -0.09 2.69
N ASP A 673 3.84 0.49 2.86
CA ASP A 673 4.07 1.89 2.51
C ASP A 673 3.92 2.09 0.99
N THR A 674 3.39 3.24 0.60
CA THR A 674 3.16 3.59 -0.81
C THR A 674 3.97 4.82 -1.19
N ASP A 675 4.23 5.00 -2.48
CA ASP A 675 4.84 6.26 -2.91
C ASP A 675 3.85 7.44 -2.80
N THR A 676 4.40 8.65 -2.78
CA THR A 676 3.64 9.92 -2.67
C THR A 676 2.49 10.11 -3.67
N ALA A 677 2.53 9.45 -4.84
CA ALA A 677 1.45 9.54 -5.83
C ALA A 677 0.24 8.70 -5.42
N HIS A 678 0.40 7.78 -4.48
CA HIS A 678 -0.61 6.86 -3.98
C HIS A 678 -1.09 7.19 -2.55
N ASP A 679 -0.44 8.13 -1.84
CA ASP A 679 -0.85 8.63 -0.51
C ASP A 679 -2.35 9.00 -0.46
N THR A 680 -3.09 8.51 0.52
CA THR A 680 -4.56 8.67 0.59
C THR A 680 -5.03 9.57 1.73
N ARG A 681 -4.32 9.60 2.86
CA ARG A 681 -4.62 10.48 4.00
C ARG A 681 -3.90 11.82 3.90
N ILE A 682 -2.70 11.88 3.34
CA ILE A 682 -1.92 13.12 3.19
C ILE A 682 -1.49 13.29 1.73
N GLN A 683 -2.31 13.97 0.94
CA GLN A 683 -2.09 14.08 -0.51
C GLN A 683 -1.28 15.31 -0.89
N ASN A 684 -0.14 15.11 -1.54
CA ASN A 684 0.66 16.20 -2.11
C ASN A 684 0.24 16.50 -3.56
N LEU A 685 -0.39 17.65 -3.77
CA LEU A 685 -0.92 18.08 -5.07
C LEU A 685 0.17 18.47 -6.10
N ALA A 686 1.45 18.47 -5.71
CA ALA A 686 2.54 18.57 -6.67
C ALA A 686 2.78 17.26 -7.45
N VAL A 687 2.29 16.12 -6.93
CA VAL A 687 2.46 14.78 -7.53
C VAL A 687 1.14 14.04 -7.77
N ARG A 688 0.02 14.59 -7.28
CA ARG A 688 -1.34 14.09 -7.50
C ARG A 688 -2.19 15.12 -8.22
N GLU A 689 -3.05 14.66 -9.13
CA GLU A 689 -4.03 15.51 -9.83
C GLU A 689 -5.37 15.62 -9.08
N ASP A 690 -5.57 14.76 -8.08
CA ASP A 690 -6.76 14.68 -7.24
C ASP A 690 -6.49 15.15 -5.80
N THR A 691 -7.56 15.56 -5.14
CA THR A 691 -7.59 15.96 -3.73
C THR A 691 -8.38 14.96 -2.88
N VAL A 692 -8.22 15.06 -1.55
CA VAL A 692 -8.90 14.17 -0.61
C VAL A 692 -10.41 14.25 -0.84
N GLY A 693 -11.02 13.11 -1.16
CA GLY A 693 -12.45 12.96 -1.44
C GLY A 693 -12.93 13.52 -2.78
N THR A 694 -12.05 13.95 -3.69
CA THR A 694 -12.38 14.10 -5.13
C THR A 694 -12.19 12.81 -5.93
N THR A 695 -11.49 11.87 -5.32
CA THR A 695 -11.39 10.44 -5.65
C THR A 695 -11.97 9.66 -4.48
N GLU A 696 -13.30 9.69 -4.32
CA GLU A 696 -13.98 8.45 -3.88
C GLU A 696 -13.84 7.44 -5.04
N GLY A 697 -12.61 6.99 -5.29
CA GLY A 697 -12.37 5.62 -5.67
C GLY A 697 -12.36 4.89 -4.34
N ALA A 698 -13.49 4.28 -4.02
CA ALA A 698 -13.65 3.44 -2.85
C ALA A 698 -12.46 2.46 -2.74
N MET A 699 -12.11 1.98 -1.53
CA MET A 699 -11.77 0.56 -1.51
C MET A 699 -12.99 -0.12 -2.09
N GLY A 700 -12.88 -0.60 -3.33
CA GLY A 700 -14.03 -1.15 -4.01
C GLY A 700 -14.63 -2.25 -3.13
N PHE A 701 -15.95 -2.38 -3.22
CA PHE A 701 -16.67 -3.45 -2.58
C PHE A 701 -15.95 -4.78 -2.86
N THR A 702 -15.58 -5.46 -1.77
CA THR A 702 -14.96 -6.78 -1.81
C THR A 702 -15.82 -7.69 -0.95
N THR A 703 -16.31 -8.77 -1.53
CA THR A 703 -17.06 -9.80 -0.82
C THR A 703 -16.21 -10.46 0.26
N LYS A 704 -16.81 -10.76 1.41
CA LYS A 704 -16.18 -11.52 2.51
C LYS A 704 -16.53 -13.01 2.46
N GLU A 705 -17.40 -13.40 1.53
CA GLU A 705 -17.86 -14.77 1.39
C GLU A 705 -16.82 -15.61 0.62
N ALA A 706 -16.72 -16.89 0.97
CA ALA A 706 -15.79 -17.80 0.32
C ALA A 706 -16.25 -18.18 -1.09
N SER A 707 -15.32 -18.55 -1.96
CA SER A 707 -15.62 -19.03 -3.32
C SER A 707 -16.49 -20.29 -3.26
N LEU A 708 -17.57 -20.33 -4.05
CA LEU A 708 -18.39 -21.52 -4.28
C LEU A 708 -17.76 -22.48 -5.30
N VAL A 709 -16.59 -22.12 -5.84
CA VAL A 709 -15.84 -22.87 -6.85
C VAL A 709 -14.39 -23.02 -6.41
N ASP A 710 -13.86 -24.23 -6.50
CA ASP A 710 -12.44 -24.48 -6.34
C ASP A 710 -11.74 -24.36 -7.70
N GLY A 711 -10.63 -23.63 -7.73
CA GLY A 711 -9.72 -23.67 -8.86
C GLY A 711 -8.92 -24.98 -8.86
N LEU A 712 -8.82 -25.61 -10.03
CA LEU A 712 -8.10 -26.86 -10.25
C LEU A 712 -6.89 -26.63 -11.16
N GLU A 713 -5.95 -27.58 -11.20
CA GLU A 713 -4.77 -27.52 -12.08
C GLU A 713 -3.96 -26.21 -11.94
N GLY A 714 -3.92 -25.65 -10.72
CA GLY A 714 -3.21 -24.40 -10.40
C GLY A 714 -4.00 -23.12 -10.68
N TYR A 715 -5.23 -23.21 -11.21
CA TYR A 715 -6.12 -22.07 -11.29
C TYR A 715 -6.60 -21.65 -9.91
N THR A 716 -6.96 -20.38 -9.75
CA THR A 716 -7.53 -19.82 -8.52
C THR A 716 -8.83 -19.10 -8.83
N ALA A 717 -9.89 -19.44 -8.11
CA ALA A 717 -11.18 -18.75 -8.17
C ALA A 717 -11.28 -17.71 -7.04
N LYS A 718 -11.60 -16.46 -7.37
CA LYS A 718 -11.81 -15.35 -6.43
C LYS A 718 -13.23 -14.81 -6.61
N PRO A 719 -14.11 -14.86 -5.59
CA PRO A 719 -15.43 -14.28 -5.70
C PRO A 719 -15.35 -12.75 -5.69
N LEU A 720 -16.17 -12.10 -6.51
CA LEU A 720 -16.35 -10.65 -6.54
C LEU A 720 -17.58 -10.24 -5.74
N LEU A 721 -18.67 -11.00 -5.92
CA LEU A 721 -19.96 -10.75 -5.31
C LEU A 721 -20.65 -12.07 -5.04
N THR A 722 -21.25 -12.19 -3.87
CA THR A 722 -22.16 -13.28 -3.51
C THR A 722 -23.60 -12.78 -3.44
N VAL A 723 -24.53 -13.66 -3.81
CA VAL A 723 -25.96 -13.37 -3.78
C VAL A 723 -26.42 -12.74 -2.46
N GLY A 724 -27.17 -11.65 -2.56
CA GLY A 724 -27.71 -10.95 -1.41
C GLY A 724 -26.78 -9.94 -0.76
N GLU A 725 -25.53 -9.82 -1.21
CA GLU A 725 -24.69 -8.69 -0.85
C GLU A 725 -25.17 -7.40 -1.52
N THR A 726 -24.94 -6.28 -0.83
CA THR A 726 -25.34 -4.96 -1.29
C THR A 726 -24.09 -4.10 -1.42
N ILE A 727 -23.89 -3.56 -2.62
CA ILE A 727 -22.85 -2.59 -2.92
C ILE A 727 -23.43 -1.23 -2.52
N THR A 728 -22.82 -0.58 -1.54
CA THR A 728 -23.34 0.67 -0.97
C THR A 728 -22.77 1.88 -1.70
N ASN A 729 -23.48 3.01 -1.63
CA ASN A 729 -23.03 4.29 -2.19
C ASN A 729 -22.72 4.29 -3.69
N THR A 730 -23.40 3.46 -4.48
CA THR A 730 -23.21 3.42 -5.94
C THR A 730 -23.63 4.73 -6.58
N THR A 731 -23.06 5.05 -7.74
CA THR A 731 -23.34 6.31 -8.46
C THR A 731 -24.61 6.21 -9.32
N GLY A 732 -24.97 4.99 -9.74
CA GLY A 732 -26.01 4.75 -10.72
C GLY A 732 -25.68 5.37 -12.08
N ALA A 733 -24.50 5.06 -12.63
CA ALA A 733 -23.89 5.68 -13.80
C ALA A 733 -24.85 5.90 -14.98
N PHE A 734 -25.73 4.95 -15.28
CA PHE A 734 -26.73 5.07 -16.35
C PHE A 734 -28.05 5.72 -15.91
N THR A 735 -28.48 5.48 -14.67
CA THR A 735 -29.79 5.91 -14.18
C THR A 735 -29.78 7.34 -13.62
N GLY A 736 -28.61 7.82 -13.20
CA GLY A 736 -28.42 9.03 -12.40
C GLY A 736 -29.01 8.93 -11.00
N ILE A 737 -29.33 7.72 -10.53
CA ILE A 737 -29.84 7.44 -9.19
C ILE A 737 -28.80 6.59 -8.46
N GLY A 738 -27.97 7.25 -7.65
CA GLY A 738 -27.06 6.56 -6.75
C GLY A 738 -27.75 5.98 -5.50
N GLY A 739 -27.05 5.12 -4.78
CA GLY A 739 -27.52 4.49 -3.55
C GLY A 739 -27.04 3.05 -3.41
N ASP A 740 -27.75 2.27 -2.60
CA ASP A 740 -27.42 0.86 -2.40
C ASP A 740 -27.92 0.02 -3.59
N TYR A 741 -27.03 -0.79 -4.18
CA TYR A 741 -27.37 -1.70 -5.26
C TYR A 741 -27.26 -3.17 -4.81
N THR A 742 -28.32 -3.95 -5.04
CA THR A 742 -28.32 -5.40 -4.82
C THR A 742 -28.76 -6.07 -6.11
N PRO A 743 -27.86 -6.82 -6.77
CA PRO A 743 -28.21 -7.63 -7.93
C PRO A 743 -29.25 -8.71 -7.60
N VAL A 744 -29.99 -9.16 -8.60
CA VAL A 744 -31.25 -9.93 -8.47
C VAL A 744 -31.37 -10.97 -9.57
N GLY A 745 -32.04 -12.09 -9.32
CA GLY A 745 -32.13 -13.14 -10.33
C GLY A 745 -30.82 -13.91 -10.47
N LEU A 746 -30.78 -14.78 -11.46
CA LEU A 746 -29.62 -15.60 -11.78
C LEU A 746 -28.65 -14.77 -12.62
N LEU A 747 -27.38 -14.73 -12.23
CA LEU A 747 -26.35 -14.13 -13.08
C LEU A 747 -26.05 -15.13 -14.20
N ASP A 748 -25.79 -14.59 -15.38
CA ASP A 748 -25.49 -15.35 -16.59
C ASP A 748 -24.66 -14.41 -17.51
N GLY A 749 -24.64 -14.64 -18.81
CA GLY A 749 -24.30 -13.70 -19.89
C GLY A 749 -23.49 -12.46 -19.51
N ILE A 750 -22.18 -12.52 -19.74
CA ILE A 750 -21.22 -11.49 -19.33
C ILE A 750 -20.63 -10.76 -20.55
N GLY A 751 -20.56 -9.44 -20.47
CA GLY A 751 -19.79 -8.58 -21.36
C GLY A 751 -18.83 -7.69 -20.58
N ALA A 752 -17.75 -7.22 -21.20
CA ALA A 752 -16.79 -6.36 -20.51
C ALA A 752 -16.10 -5.37 -21.46
N PHE A 753 -15.83 -4.16 -20.97
CA PHE A 753 -15.04 -3.17 -21.68
C PHE A 753 -14.31 -2.23 -20.71
N LYS A 754 -13.25 -1.56 -21.20
CA LYS A 754 -12.56 -0.53 -20.42
C LYS A 754 -13.42 0.72 -20.31
N LEU A 755 -13.68 1.17 -19.07
CA LEU A 755 -14.31 2.45 -18.82
C LEU A 755 -13.27 3.58 -18.88
N ASP A 756 -12.10 3.32 -18.31
CA ASP A 756 -10.90 4.15 -18.37
C ASP A 756 -9.62 3.31 -18.17
N ASP A 757 -8.49 3.94 -17.83
CA ASP A 757 -7.20 3.25 -17.66
C ASP A 757 -7.16 2.38 -16.39
N ASP A 758 -7.94 2.72 -15.37
CA ASP A 758 -7.93 2.08 -14.07
C ASP A 758 -9.18 1.22 -13.81
N THR A 759 -10.24 1.35 -14.60
CA THR A 759 -11.53 0.68 -14.35
C THR A 759 -12.04 -0.11 -15.58
N VAL A 760 -12.43 -1.36 -15.35
CA VAL A 760 -13.12 -2.23 -16.33
C VAL A 760 -14.58 -2.40 -15.93
N ARG A 761 -15.51 -2.10 -16.82
CA ARG A 761 -16.94 -2.31 -16.60
C ARG A 761 -17.37 -3.68 -17.10
N LEU A 762 -17.81 -4.54 -16.19
CA LEU A 762 -18.58 -5.74 -16.52
C LEU A 762 -20.05 -5.37 -16.71
N ILE A 763 -20.71 -5.99 -17.69
CA ILE A 763 -22.16 -5.94 -17.90
C ILE A 763 -22.69 -7.36 -17.84
N VAL A 764 -23.67 -7.59 -16.97
CA VAL A 764 -24.11 -8.95 -16.60
C VAL A 764 -25.62 -9.04 -16.69
N ASN A 765 -26.10 -10.10 -17.34
CA ASN A 765 -27.52 -10.42 -17.44
C ASN A 765 -28.07 -10.96 -16.11
N HIS A 766 -29.37 -10.79 -15.96
CA HIS A 766 -30.13 -11.35 -14.85
C HIS A 766 -31.30 -12.16 -15.39
N GLU A 767 -31.22 -13.47 -15.28
CA GLU A 767 -32.29 -14.37 -15.70
C GLU A 767 -33.42 -14.33 -14.66
N ALA A 768 -34.58 -13.86 -15.10
CA ALA A 768 -35.78 -13.76 -14.27
C ALA A 768 -37.03 -13.70 -15.14
N SER A 769 -38.05 -14.46 -14.77
CA SER A 769 -39.36 -14.37 -15.43
C SER A 769 -40.00 -12.98 -15.17
N PRO A 770 -40.89 -12.48 -16.05
CA PRO A 770 -41.44 -11.12 -16.01
C PRO A 770 -42.16 -10.72 -14.72
N ASN A 771 -42.49 -11.67 -13.85
CA ASN A 771 -43.22 -11.49 -12.59
C ASN A 771 -42.41 -11.92 -11.34
N GLN A 772 -41.11 -12.19 -11.48
CA GLN A 772 -40.20 -12.61 -10.41
C GLN A 772 -39.13 -11.54 -10.10
N GLY A 773 -38.48 -11.67 -8.94
CA GLY A 773 -37.42 -10.75 -8.52
C GLY A 773 -37.93 -9.44 -7.89
N ALA A 774 -37.02 -8.60 -7.39
CA ALA A 774 -37.35 -7.28 -6.86
C ALA A 774 -37.78 -6.32 -7.98
N THR A 775 -38.75 -5.44 -7.70
CA THR A 775 -39.15 -4.39 -8.67
C THR A 775 -38.06 -3.34 -8.81
N TYR A 776 -37.88 -2.79 -10.01
CA TYR A 776 -36.94 -1.71 -10.30
C TYR A 776 -37.61 -0.62 -11.15
N THR A 777 -36.97 0.54 -11.28
CA THR A 777 -37.55 1.70 -11.97
C THR A 777 -36.66 2.21 -13.09
N VAL A 778 -37.27 2.49 -14.23
CA VAL A 778 -36.65 3.14 -15.39
C VAL A 778 -37.22 4.55 -15.50
N ASN A 779 -36.36 5.57 -15.39
CA ASN A 779 -36.79 6.97 -15.36
C ASN A 779 -36.95 7.59 -16.75
N ASN A 780 -36.61 6.86 -17.81
CA ASN A 780 -36.70 7.33 -19.19
C ASN A 780 -35.90 8.63 -19.45
N GLY A 781 -34.79 8.84 -18.73
CA GLY A 781 -33.85 9.94 -18.94
C GLY A 781 -34.37 11.36 -18.66
N LEU A 782 -35.42 11.53 -17.84
CA LEU A 782 -36.02 12.85 -17.56
C LEU A 782 -36.28 13.08 -16.07
N ALA A 783 -35.82 14.21 -15.53
CA ALA A 783 -35.97 14.60 -14.12
C ALA A 783 -37.42 14.78 -13.61
N ASN A 784 -38.45 14.56 -14.45
CA ASN A 784 -39.87 14.72 -14.11
C ASN A 784 -40.80 13.76 -14.89
N ALA A 785 -40.28 12.69 -15.50
CA ALA A 785 -41.15 11.67 -16.08
C ALA A 785 -41.67 10.74 -14.97
N GLU A 786 -42.90 10.26 -15.11
CA GLU A 786 -43.38 9.16 -14.27
C GLU A 786 -42.48 7.94 -14.52
N PRO A 787 -41.84 7.37 -13.48
CA PRO A 787 -40.95 6.24 -13.63
C PRO A 787 -41.75 5.00 -14.08
N LEU A 788 -41.18 4.25 -15.02
CA LEU A 788 -41.70 2.94 -15.41
C LEU A 788 -41.19 1.92 -14.38
N THR A 789 -42.10 1.33 -13.61
CA THR A 789 -41.76 0.24 -12.69
C THR A 789 -41.82 -1.09 -13.43
N LEU A 790 -40.70 -1.81 -13.40
CA LEU A 790 -40.53 -3.12 -14.00
C LEU A 790 -40.23 -4.19 -12.94
N GLN A 791 -40.37 -5.44 -13.33
CA GLN A 791 -39.98 -6.65 -12.60
C GLN A 791 -39.43 -7.66 -13.62
N GLY A 792 -38.80 -8.76 -13.19
CA GLY A 792 -38.19 -9.74 -14.09
C GLY A 792 -36.77 -9.39 -14.53
N ALA A 793 -36.39 -9.88 -15.72
CA ALA A 793 -35.03 -9.82 -16.22
C ALA A 793 -34.53 -8.37 -16.36
N ARG A 794 -33.22 -8.20 -16.20
CA ARG A 794 -32.53 -6.91 -16.33
C ARG A 794 -31.05 -7.11 -16.61
N VAL A 795 -30.34 -6.01 -16.82
CA VAL A 795 -28.90 -5.99 -17.07
C VAL A 795 -28.26 -5.06 -16.04
N SER A 796 -27.24 -5.54 -15.34
CA SER A 796 -26.43 -4.73 -14.42
C SER A 796 -25.08 -4.37 -15.01
N TYR A 797 -24.47 -3.31 -14.49
CA TYR A 797 -23.04 -3.05 -14.64
C TYR A 797 -22.32 -3.18 -13.29
N PHE A 798 -21.04 -3.56 -13.36
CA PHE A 798 -20.10 -3.57 -12.23
C PHE A 798 -18.78 -2.97 -12.71
N ASP A 799 -18.36 -1.86 -12.10
CA ASP A 799 -17.09 -1.21 -12.37
C ASP A 799 -16.03 -1.85 -11.49
N ILE A 800 -15.03 -2.46 -12.11
CA ILE A 800 -13.99 -3.22 -11.44
C ILE A 800 -12.68 -2.46 -11.52
N SER A 801 -12.05 -2.24 -10.37
CA SER A 801 -10.70 -1.70 -10.31
C SER A 801 -9.70 -2.66 -10.94
N THR A 802 -8.90 -2.19 -11.87
CA THR A 802 -7.78 -2.96 -12.43
C THR A 802 -6.61 -3.08 -11.45
N LYS A 803 -6.59 -2.29 -10.37
CA LYS A 803 -5.52 -2.26 -9.35
C LYS A 803 -5.63 -3.42 -8.36
N ASP A 804 -6.81 -3.64 -7.81
CA ASP A 804 -7.05 -4.62 -6.74
C ASP A 804 -8.18 -5.63 -7.04
N MET A 805 -8.82 -5.50 -8.21
CA MET A 805 -9.91 -6.35 -8.66
C MET A 805 -11.14 -6.32 -7.74
N SER A 806 -11.43 -5.16 -7.14
CA SER A 806 -12.61 -4.87 -6.33
C SER A 806 -13.68 -4.10 -7.12
N ILE A 807 -14.94 -4.10 -6.65
CA ILE A 807 -16.05 -3.40 -7.33
C ILE A 807 -16.13 -1.93 -6.85
N GLU A 808 -15.78 -0.97 -7.69
CA GLU A 808 -15.79 0.46 -7.39
C GLU A 808 -17.20 1.08 -7.50
N ASP A 809 -18.02 0.58 -8.43
CA ASP A 809 -19.40 1.04 -8.63
C ASP A 809 -20.26 -0.08 -9.23
N ALA A 810 -21.58 -0.01 -9.04
CA ALA A 810 -22.52 -0.95 -9.66
C ALA A 810 -23.93 -0.39 -9.80
N GLY A 811 -24.69 -0.93 -10.74
CA GLY A 811 -26.08 -0.52 -10.91
C GLY A 811 -26.77 -1.10 -12.13
N GLN A 812 -27.96 -0.59 -12.43
CA GLN A 812 -28.67 -0.94 -13.66
C GLN A 812 -27.96 -0.34 -14.88
N ALA A 813 -27.77 -1.13 -15.94
CA ALA A 813 -26.98 -0.76 -17.12
C ALA A 813 -27.72 0.13 -18.14
N TYR A 814 -29.00 0.45 -17.92
CA TYR A 814 -29.81 1.25 -18.85
C TYR A 814 -30.80 2.15 -18.15
N ASN A 815 -31.31 3.17 -18.84
CA ASN A 815 -32.28 4.12 -18.30
C ASN A 815 -33.39 4.53 -19.29
N ARG A 816 -33.28 4.15 -20.56
CA ARG A 816 -34.34 4.32 -21.57
C ARG A 816 -34.51 3.01 -22.33
N ILE A 817 -35.74 2.62 -22.60
CA ILE A 817 -36.06 1.41 -23.35
C ILE A 817 -36.85 1.79 -24.60
N PHE A 818 -36.53 1.20 -25.74
CA PHE A 818 -37.20 1.41 -27.01
C PHE A 818 -37.82 0.10 -27.51
N ASP A 819 -39.14 0.14 -27.77
CA ASP A 819 -39.92 -1.01 -28.21
C ASP A 819 -39.62 -1.43 -29.67
N LEU A 820 -40.31 -2.47 -30.14
CA LEU A 820 -40.19 -3.04 -31.48
C LEU A 820 -40.44 -2.03 -32.63
N GLU A 821 -41.13 -0.93 -32.36
CA GLU A 821 -41.38 0.15 -33.32
C GLU A 821 -40.37 1.31 -33.16
N GLY A 822 -39.37 1.17 -32.28
CA GLY A 822 -38.38 2.18 -31.94
C GLY A 822 -38.94 3.31 -31.08
N ARG A 823 -40.04 3.09 -30.36
CA ARG A 823 -40.67 4.11 -29.50
C ARG A 823 -40.25 3.91 -28.07
N LEU A 824 -40.03 5.02 -27.37
CA LEU A 824 -39.74 4.99 -25.94
C LEU A 824 -40.87 4.30 -25.16
N VAL A 825 -40.50 3.33 -24.32
CA VAL A 825 -41.41 2.52 -23.51
C VAL A 825 -41.93 3.33 -22.33
N ARG A 826 -43.26 3.36 -22.18
CA ARG A 826 -43.99 4.03 -21.10
C ARG A 826 -44.93 3.08 -20.36
N ASP A 827 -45.18 1.91 -20.92
CA ASP A 827 -46.06 0.86 -20.39
C ASP A 827 -45.40 -0.50 -20.63
N VAL A 828 -45.51 -1.41 -19.65
CA VAL A 828 -44.93 -2.76 -19.73
C VAL A 828 -45.43 -3.52 -20.95
N ALA A 829 -46.68 -3.31 -21.37
CA ALA A 829 -47.25 -3.99 -22.54
C ALA A 829 -46.51 -3.69 -23.86
N GLN A 830 -45.64 -2.66 -23.91
CA GLN A 830 -44.83 -2.35 -25.09
C GLN A 830 -43.60 -3.26 -25.24
N ILE A 831 -43.17 -3.92 -24.15
CA ILE A 831 -41.99 -4.82 -24.15
C ILE A 831 -42.37 -6.28 -23.94
N ASP A 832 -43.66 -6.56 -23.73
CA ASP A 832 -44.20 -7.91 -23.63
C ASP A 832 -44.13 -8.62 -24.99
N THR A 833 -43.32 -9.68 -25.05
CA THR A 833 -43.14 -10.53 -26.23
C THR A 833 -44.09 -11.72 -26.26
N ASN A 834 -44.86 -11.95 -25.18
CA ASN A 834 -45.80 -13.07 -25.04
C ASN A 834 -47.25 -12.59 -24.82
N PRO A 835 -48.07 -12.49 -25.88
CA PRO A 835 -49.42 -11.90 -25.81
C PRO A 835 -50.44 -12.68 -24.95
N ASN A 836 -50.06 -13.83 -24.39
CA ASN A 836 -50.92 -14.65 -23.52
C ASN A 836 -50.65 -14.47 -22.02
N ASP A 837 -49.61 -13.75 -21.62
CA ASP A 837 -49.30 -13.51 -20.21
C ASP A 837 -49.83 -12.16 -19.71
N ALA A 838 -51.10 -12.15 -19.28
CA ALA A 838 -51.73 -10.95 -18.73
C ALA A 838 -51.15 -10.48 -17.38
N GLU A 839 -50.19 -11.21 -16.79
CA GLU A 839 -49.54 -10.90 -15.51
C GLU A 839 -48.09 -10.42 -15.65
N ALA A 840 -47.57 -10.31 -16.89
CA ALA A 840 -46.20 -9.83 -17.16
C ALA A 840 -45.97 -8.41 -16.63
N LYS A 841 -44.82 -8.19 -15.98
CA LYS A 841 -44.44 -6.91 -15.35
C LYS A 841 -43.07 -6.37 -15.82
N GLY A 842 -42.43 -7.00 -16.80
CA GLY A 842 -41.19 -6.53 -17.42
C GLY A 842 -40.60 -7.54 -18.40
N PHE A 843 -39.27 -7.59 -18.51
CA PHE A 843 -38.58 -8.48 -19.45
C PHE A 843 -38.65 -9.95 -19.04
N ASP A 844 -38.66 -10.82 -20.04
CA ASP A 844 -38.65 -12.27 -19.90
C ASP A 844 -37.24 -12.79 -20.19
N ARG A 845 -36.58 -13.33 -19.16
CA ARG A 845 -35.34 -14.13 -19.19
C ARG A 845 -34.26 -13.69 -20.17
N PHE A 846 -33.24 -13.01 -19.64
CA PHE A 846 -31.98 -12.83 -20.34
C PHE A 846 -31.01 -13.90 -19.84
N CYS A 847 -30.64 -14.82 -20.73
CA CYS A 847 -29.71 -15.93 -20.46
C CYS A 847 -28.29 -15.44 -20.80
N SER A 848 -27.56 -16.09 -21.72
CA SER A 848 -26.27 -15.61 -22.20
C SER A 848 -26.33 -14.21 -22.88
N ALA A 849 -25.17 -13.61 -23.08
CA ALA A 849 -25.02 -12.28 -23.65
C ALA A 849 -23.59 -12.06 -24.14
N SER A 850 -23.43 -11.07 -25.02
CA SER A 850 -22.12 -10.70 -25.55
C SER A 850 -21.95 -9.20 -25.68
N PHE A 851 -20.75 -8.71 -25.37
CA PHE A 851 -20.30 -7.36 -25.70
C PHE A 851 -19.46 -7.38 -26.97
N TYR A 852 -19.64 -6.38 -27.84
CA TYR A 852 -18.81 -6.19 -29.02
C TYR A 852 -18.30 -4.76 -29.09
N ASP A 853 -17.00 -4.64 -29.35
CA ASP A 853 -16.37 -3.36 -29.60
C ASP A 853 -16.75 -2.79 -30.98
N ALA A 854 -16.69 -1.46 -31.09
CA ALA A 854 -16.77 -0.82 -32.39
C ALA A 854 -15.57 -1.24 -33.25
N ASN A 855 -15.83 -1.64 -34.49
CA ASN A 855 -14.81 -2.02 -35.47
C ASN A 855 -13.94 -3.20 -35.02
N GLU A 856 -14.51 -4.18 -34.31
CA GLU A 856 -13.80 -5.32 -33.70
C GLU A 856 -12.87 -6.09 -34.66
N PHE A 857 -13.22 -6.16 -35.95
CA PHE A 857 -12.43 -6.89 -36.97
C PHE A 857 -11.50 -5.98 -37.80
N GLY A 858 -11.37 -4.70 -37.42
CA GLY A 858 -10.57 -3.69 -38.12
C GLY A 858 -11.42 -2.53 -38.64
N THR A 859 -10.76 -1.54 -39.26
CA THR A 859 -11.40 -0.27 -39.65
C THR A 859 -12.70 -0.48 -40.44
N ASP A 860 -13.81 -0.03 -39.86
CA ASP A 860 -15.18 -0.11 -40.38
C ASP A 860 -15.77 -1.55 -40.48
N LEU A 861 -15.13 -2.60 -39.94
CA LEU A 861 -15.59 -4.00 -39.98
C LEU A 861 -16.18 -4.45 -38.64
N GLY A 862 -17.32 -5.16 -38.64
CA GLY A 862 -18.08 -5.45 -37.40
C GLY A 862 -19.06 -4.33 -37.09
N PHE A 863 -19.43 -4.09 -35.83
CA PHE A 863 -20.33 -2.98 -35.48
C PHE A 863 -19.68 -1.60 -35.60
N ALA A 864 -20.49 -0.55 -35.74
CA ALA A 864 -20.02 0.84 -35.84
C ALA A 864 -19.86 1.51 -34.46
N ASP A 865 -20.61 1.05 -33.47
CA ASP A 865 -20.59 1.50 -32.08
C ASP A 865 -20.34 0.31 -31.15
N PRO A 866 -19.74 0.52 -29.97
CA PRO A 866 -19.70 -0.52 -28.94
C PRO A 866 -21.11 -0.80 -28.44
N LEU A 867 -21.47 -2.07 -28.30
CA LEU A 867 -22.81 -2.46 -27.89
C LEU A 867 -22.80 -3.79 -27.14
N TYR A 868 -23.85 -3.99 -26.33
CA TYR A 868 -24.08 -5.24 -25.63
C TYR A 868 -25.41 -5.84 -26.07
N VAL A 869 -25.40 -7.13 -26.39
CA VAL A 869 -26.57 -7.87 -26.86
C VAL A 869 -27.06 -8.76 -25.73
N ALA A 870 -28.30 -8.53 -25.29
CA ALA A 870 -29.01 -9.31 -24.29
C ALA A 870 -30.22 -10.00 -24.96
N PRO A 871 -30.06 -11.24 -25.43
CA PRO A 871 -31.12 -12.01 -26.04
C PRO A 871 -32.17 -12.45 -25.02
N SER A 872 -33.42 -12.56 -25.44
CA SER A 872 -34.52 -13.05 -24.61
C SER A 872 -34.84 -14.50 -24.97
N GLU A 873 -34.79 -15.36 -23.97
CA GLU A 873 -35.02 -16.81 -24.05
C GLU A 873 -36.53 -17.15 -23.88
N GLY A 874 -37.36 -16.12 -23.69
CA GLY A 874 -38.82 -16.25 -23.69
C GLY A 874 -39.38 -16.69 -25.06
N ASN A 875 -40.57 -17.34 -25.05
CA ASN A 875 -41.23 -17.71 -26.31
C ASN A 875 -41.51 -16.49 -27.21
N ASN A 876 -41.08 -16.53 -28.48
CA ASN A 876 -41.10 -15.38 -29.40
C ASN A 876 -40.29 -14.18 -28.89
N GLY A 877 -39.23 -14.43 -28.14
CA GLY A 877 -38.25 -13.45 -27.69
C GLY A 877 -37.60 -12.69 -28.83
N VAL A 878 -36.91 -11.61 -28.45
CA VAL A 878 -36.12 -10.76 -29.35
C VAL A 878 -34.78 -10.47 -28.70
N ALA A 879 -33.78 -10.17 -29.51
CA ALA A 879 -32.54 -9.60 -29.02
C ALA A 879 -32.74 -8.13 -28.62
N TRP A 880 -32.28 -7.80 -27.42
CA TRP A 880 -32.23 -6.43 -26.93
C TRP A 880 -30.80 -5.91 -26.99
N ILE A 881 -30.63 -4.69 -27.49
CA ILE A 881 -29.34 -4.09 -27.78
C ILE A 881 -29.14 -2.89 -26.88
N LEU A 882 -28.16 -2.97 -25.99
CA LEU A 882 -27.74 -1.89 -25.12
C LEU A 882 -26.66 -1.06 -25.83
N ASP A 883 -26.98 0.21 -26.06
CA ASP A 883 -25.99 1.24 -26.34
C ASP A 883 -25.27 1.56 -25.02
N VAL A 884 -24.06 1.02 -24.84
CA VAL A 884 -23.28 1.13 -23.61
C VAL A 884 -22.76 2.56 -23.35
N GLU A 885 -22.77 3.43 -24.36
CA GLU A 885 -22.39 4.83 -24.20
C GLU A 885 -23.56 5.66 -23.64
N THR A 886 -24.78 5.39 -24.09
CA THR A 886 -25.96 6.22 -23.74
C THR A 886 -26.88 5.60 -22.69
N GLY A 887 -26.77 4.30 -22.42
CA GLY A 887 -27.70 3.55 -21.56
C GLY A 887 -29.08 3.35 -22.18
N ASP A 888 -29.15 3.35 -23.52
CA ASP A 888 -30.38 3.11 -24.27
C ASP A 888 -30.50 1.65 -24.67
N PHE A 889 -31.64 1.05 -24.37
CA PHE A 889 -31.89 -0.37 -24.61
C PHE A 889 -32.96 -0.55 -25.68
N TYR A 890 -32.58 -1.11 -26.82
CA TYR A 890 -33.40 -1.18 -28.04
C TYR A 890 -33.79 -2.61 -28.37
N ALA A 891 -35.07 -2.87 -28.69
CA ALA A 891 -35.43 -4.13 -29.32
C ALA A 891 -34.91 -4.18 -30.77
N ALA A 892 -34.27 -5.29 -31.18
CA ALA A 892 -33.80 -5.53 -32.54
C ALA A 892 -34.62 -6.65 -33.23
N PRO A 893 -35.86 -6.36 -33.69
CA PRO A 893 -36.75 -7.38 -34.23
C PRO A 893 -36.28 -7.98 -35.56
N SER A 894 -35.38 -7.31 -36.28
CA SER A 894 -34.83 -7.79 -37.56
C SER A 894 -33.99 -9.06 -37.41
N LEU A 895 -33.52 -9.36 -36.19
CA LEU A 895 -32.86 -10.63 -35.87
C LEU A 895 -33.84 -11.82 -35.79
N GLY A 896 -35.15 -11.55 -35.82
CA GLY A 896 -36.20 -12.57 -35.80
C GLY A 896 -36.76 -12.84 -34.41
N ARG A 897 -37.61 -13.87 -34.32
CA ARG A 897 -38.27 -14.32 -33.09
C ARG A 897 -37.80 -15.73 -32.75
N GLY A 898 -37.25 -15.94 -31.56
CA GLY A 898 -36.70 -17.22 -31.10
C GLY A 898 -36.70 -17.28 -29.57
N ARG A 899 -36.18 -18.38 -29.02
CA ARG A 899 -35.66 -18.38 -27.65
C ARG A 899 -34.16 -18.17 -27.77
N TRP A 900 -33.79 -16.91 -27.94
CA TRP A 900 -32.40 -16.62 -28.30
C TRP A 900 -31.54 -16.81 -27.06
N GLU A 901 -30.56 -17.70 -27.18
CA GLU A 901 -29.63 -18.00 -26.10
C GLU A 901 -28.46 -17.00 -26.13
N ASN A 902 -27.63 -17.10 -27.17
CA ASN A 902 -26.63 -16.08 -27.47
C ASN A 902 -26.59 -15.71 -28.97
N VAL A 903 -25.85 -14.65 -29.25
CA VAL A 903 -25.52 -14.14 -30.59
C VAL A 903 -24.00 -14.02 -30.67
N THR A 904 -23.40 -14.15 -31.86
CA THR A 904 -21.97 -13.88 -32.05
C THR A 904 -21.68 -13.23 -33.40
N THR A 905 -20.74 -12.27 -33.44
CA THR A 905 -20.41 -11.46 -34.61
C THR A 905 -19.44 -12.16 -35.55
N LEU A 906 -19.67 -12.06 -36.86
CA LEU A 906 -18.75 -12.64 -37.85
C LEU A 906 -18.14 -11.56 -38.73
N ASN A 907 -16.87 -11.77 -39.10
CA ASN A 907 -16.14 -10.88 -39.98
C ASN A 907 -16.59 -11.07 -41.43
N THR A 908 -17.36 -10.11 -41.94
CA THR A 908 -17.85 -10.11 -43.33
C THR A 908 -16.80 -9.70 -44.36
N GLY A 909 -15.73 -9.03 -43.93
CA GLY A 909 -14.79 -8.33 -44.82
C GLY A 909 -15.39 -7.14 -45.59
N ASP A 910 -16.67 -6.81 -45.38
CA ASP A 910 -17.39 -5.70 -46.02
C ASP A 910 -17.76 -4.63 -44.97
N PRO A 911 -17.23 -3.40 -45.07
CA PRO A 911 -17.45 -2.36 -44.06
C PRO A 911 -18.90 -1.88 -43.96
N ASP A 912 -19.72 -2.12 -44.99
CA ASP A 912 -21.13 -1.74 -45.02
C ASP A 912 -22.05 -2.83 -44.43
N LYS A 913 -21.48 -3.97 -44.00
CA LYS A 913 -22.23 -5.18 -43.60
C LYS A 913 -21.86 -5.66 -42.21
N VAL A 914 -22.84 -6.24 -41.52
CA VAL A 914 -22.66 -6.98 -40.27
C VAL A 914 -23.26 -8.38 -40.44
N ALA A 915 -22.63 -9.39 -39.84
CA ALA A 915 -23.15 -10.74 -39.82
C ALA A 915 -23.19 -11.25 -38.38
N LEU A 916 -24.29 -11.89 -38.00
CA LEU A 916 -24.53 -12.40 -36.64
C LEU A 916 -25.02 -13.84 -36.71
N LEU A 917 -24.28 -14.75 -36.09
CA LEU A 917 -24.75 -16.11 -35.83
C LEU A 917 -25.67 -16.07 -34.61
N LEU A 918 -26.80 -16.76 -34.67
CA LEU A 918 -27.83 -16.75 -33.63
C LEU A 918 -28.08 -18.19 -33.16
N GLY A 919 -27.93 -18.43 -31.85
CA GLY A 919 -28.28 -19.68 -31.18
C GLY A 919 -29.70 -19.62 -30.63
N ASP A 920 -30.48 -20.67 -30.87
CA ASP A 920 -31.83 -20.84 -30.35
C ASP A 920 -31.79 -21.96 -29.31
N ASP A 921 -32.24 -21.67 -28.09
CA ASP A 921 -32.42 -22.64 -27.01
C ASP A 921 -33.90 -23.02 -26.87
N SER A 922 -34.40 -23.78 -27.85
CA SER A 922 -35.75 -24.34 -27.83
C SER A 922 -35.73 -25.86 -27.88
N TYR A 923 -35.87 -26.46 -26.69
CA TYR A 923 -36.12 -27.89 -26.61
C TYR A 923 -37.38 -28.28 -27.43
N PRO A 924 -37.27 -29.22 -28.39
CA PRO A 924 -36.19 -30.20 -28.59
C PRO A 924 -35.47 -30.11 -29.95
N ALA A 925 -35.63 -29.00 -30.69
CA ALA A 925 -35.17 -28.92 -32.07
C ALA A 925 -34.89 -27.47 -32.49
N ASP A 926 -33.62 -27.13 -32.62
CA ASP A 926 -33.15 -25.75 -32.84
C ASP A 926 -32.40 -25.53 -34.15
N PRO A 927 -32.89 -24.63 -35.00
CA PRO A 927 -32.18 -24.24 -36.22
C PRO A 927 -31.06 -23.24 -35.93
N LEU A 928 -29.94 -23.38 -36.63
CA LEU A 928 -28.86 -22.38 -36.61
C LEU A 928 -29.17 -21.27 -37.63
N TYR A 929 -29.29 -20.03 -37.15
CA TYR A 929 -29.56 -18.88 -38.02
C TYR A 929 -28.32 -17.99 -38.18
N LEU A 930 -28.27 -17.31 -39.32
CA LEU A 930 -27.34 -16.23 -39.61
C LEU A 930 -28.16 -15.00 -40.02
N TYR A 931 -27.92 -13.86 -39.39
CA TYR A 931 -28.43 -12.57 -39.82
C TYR A 931 -27.35 -11.81 -40.58
N VAL A 932 -27.69 -11.22 -41.72
CA VAL A 932 -26.80 -10.29 -42.45
C VAL A 932 -27.49 -8.94 -42.59
N GLY A 933 -26.91 -7.93 -41.96
CA GLY A 933 -27.42 -6.57 -41.89
C GLY A 933 -26.65 -5.57 -42.75
N THR A 934 -27.30 -4.47 -43.12
CA THR A 934 -26.66 -3.35 -43.84
C THR A 934 -26.57 -2.11 -42.95
N LYS A 935 -25.35 -1.65 -42.68
CA LYS A 935 -25.13 -0.42 -41.91
C LYS A 935 -25.69 0.78 -42.66
N ASN A 936 -26.47 1.59 -41.97
CA ASN A 936 -27.18 2.75 -42.51
C ASN A 936 -28.09 2.42 -43.71
N GLY A 937 -28.63 1.19 -43.78
CA GLY A 937 -29.49 0.75 -44.89
C GLY A 937 -30.77 1.56 -45.06
N TYR A 938 -31.39 2.00 -43.95
CA TYR A 938 -32.58 2.87 -43.98
C TYR A 938 -32.23 4.35 -44.10
N GLY A 939 -31.03 4.75 -43.66
CA GLY A 939 -30.53 6.12 -43.71
C GLY A 939 -31.22 7.08 -42.73
N ASP A 940 -31.80 6.54 -41.66
CA ASP A 940 -32.44 7.33 -40.61
C ASP A 940 -31.46 7.71 -39.48
N GLY A 941 -30.27 7.10 -39.47
CA GLY A 941 -29.18 7.43 -38.55
C GLY A 941 -29.45 7.00 -37.11
N SER A 942 -30.46 6.15 -36.87
CA SER A 942 -30.70 5.55 -35.56
C SER A 942 -29.56 4.60 -35.16
N PHE A 943 -29.44 4.32 -33.86
CA PHE A 943 -28.42 3.41 -33.32
C PHE A 943 -28.46 2.02 -33.97
N LEU A 944 -29.66 1.44 -34.12
CA LEU A 944 -29.81 0.17 -34.82
C LEU A 944 -29.51 0.27 -36.32
N ASP A 945 -29.86 1.38 -36.98
CA ASP A 945 -29.60 1.57 -38.42
C ASP A 945 -28.09 1.64 -38.70
N ARG A 946 -27.34 2.46 -37.95
CA ARG A 946 -25.89 2.61 -38.15
C ARG A 946 -25.09 1.35 -37.82
N ASN A 947 -25.61 0.50 -36.93
CA ASN A 947 -25.04 -0.81 -36.60
C ASN A 947 -25.57 -1.97 -37.48
N GLY A 948 -26.40 -1.68 -38.49
CA GLY A 948 -26.91 -2.71 -39.41
C GLY A 948 -27.93 -3.67 -38.78
N LEU A 949 -28.46 -3.36 -37.60
CA LEU A 949 -29.45 -4.17 -36.87
C LEU A 949 -30.90 -3.83 -37.24
N LYS A 950 -31.10 -2.81 -38.07
CA LYS A 950 -32.43 -2.41 -38.53
C LYS A 950 -32.81 -3.07 -39.85
N ASP A 951 -31.89 -3.10 -40.82
CA ASP A 951 -32.11 -3.64 -42.18
C ASP A 951 -31.27 -4.88 -42.41
N GLY A 952 -31.89 -6.03 -42.66
CA GLY A 952 -31.14 -7.24 -42.92
C GLY A 952 -32.00 -8.44 -43.31
N GLN A 953 -31.31 -9.52 -43.64
CA GLN A 953 -31.87 -10.79 -44.07
C GLN A 953 -31.47 -11.86 -43.05
N LEU A 954 -32.46 -12.62 -42.59
CA LEU A 954 -32.25 -13.82 -41.78
C LEU A 954 -32.11 -15.04 -42.68
N PHE A 955 -31.18 -15.92 -42.38
CA PHE A 955 -30.91 -17.16 -43.10
C PHE A 955 -30.88 -18.34 -42.12
N ALA A 956 -31.22 -19.53 -42.59
CA ALA A 956 -31.07 -20.76 -41.84
C ALA A 956 -30.07 -21.69 -42.51
N TRP A 957 -29.24 -22.37 -41.73
CA TRP A 957 -28.22 -23.28 -42.28
C TRP A 957 -28.84 -24.57 -42.83
N VAL A 958 -28.50 -24.90 -44.08
CA VAL A 958 -28.96 -26.09 -44.79
C VAL A 958 -27.74 -26.91 -45.23
N PRO A 959 -27.61 -28.19 -44.83
CA PRO A 959 -26.42 -28.97 -45.13
C PRO A 959 -26.33 -29.34 -46.61
N ASP A 960 -25.13 -29.19 -47.19
CA ASP A 960 -24.82 -29.63 -48.54
C ASP A 960 -24.63 -31.14 -48.51
N ALA A 961 -25.60 -31.87 -49.03
CA ALA A 961 -25.69 -33.32 -48.90
C ALA A 961 -24.38 -34.08 -49.21
N ASN A 962 -23.60 -34.42 -48.17
CA ASN A 962 -22.44 -35.30 -48.21
C ASN A 962 -22.00 -35.70 -46.79
N LEU A 963 -22.65 -36.73 -46.24
CA LEU A 963 -22.04 -37.62 -45.25
C LEU A 963 -22.13 -39.05 -45.81
N ASP A 964 -21.00 -39.78 -45.79
CA ASP A 964 -20.88 -41.11 -46.40
C ASP A 964 -22.00 -42.07 -45.92
N GLY A 965 -22.99 -42.34 -46.79
CA GLY A 965 -24.05 -43.32 -46.54
C GLY A 965 -25.39 -42.76 -46.04
N VAL A 966 -25.52 -41.45 -45.83
CA VAL A 966 -26.78 -40.76 -45.48
C VAL A 966 -27.45 -40.21 -46.74
N ALA A 967 -28.78 -40.28 -46.84
CA ALA A 967 -29.50 -39.73 -47.99
C ALA A 967 -29.47 -38.19 -47.97
N ASN A 968 -29.39 -37.55 -49.15
CA ASN A 968 -29.46 -36.09 -49.26
C ASN A 968 -30.66 -35.53 -48.48
N ASN A 969 -30.40 -34.54 -47.62
CA ASN A 969 -31.38 -33.74 -46.87
C ASN A 969 -31.99 -34.40 -45.62
N ASP A 970 -31.35 -35.42 -45.04
CA ASP A 970 -31.76 -36.03 -43.76
C ASP A 970 -30.59 -36.08 -42.75
N ILE A 971 -29.62 -35.15 -42.81
CA ILE A 971 -28.47 -35.10 -41.88
C ILE A 971 -28.91 -34.51 -40.53
N THR A 972 -28.56 -35.19 -39.44
CA THR A 972 -28.89 -34.85 -38.06
C THR A 972 -27.63 -34.85 -37.17
N PRO A 973 -27.67 -34.31 -35.94
CA PRO A 973 -26.54 -34.40 -35.01
C PRO A 973 -26.04 -35.84 -34.78
N ALA A 974 -26.94 -36.83 -34.83
CA ALA A 974 -26.59 -38.25 -34.68
C ALA A 974 -25.67 -38.79 -35.80
N ASP A 975 -25.61 -38.13 -36.96
CA ASP A 975 -24.77 -38.53 -38.08
C ASP A 975 -23.30 -38.08 -37.94
N PHE A 976 -23.01 -37.21 -36.96
CA PHE A 976 -21.64 -36.94 -36.51
C PHE A 976 -21.18 -38.09 -35.62
N THR A 977 -20.52 -39.08 -36.24
CA THR A 977 -20.17 -40.36 -35.60
C THR A 977 -18.79 -40.38 -34.92
N ARG A 978 -17.97 -39.36 -35.16
CA ARG A 978 -16.64 -39.22 -34.54
C ARG A 978 -16.25 -37.74 -34.38
N PRO A 979 -15.43 -37.41 -33.36
CA PRO A 979 -14.79 -36.10 -33.25
C PRO A 979 -13.99 -35.74 -34.51
N GLY A 980 -13.95 -34.45 -34.85
CA GLY A 980 -13.31 -33.91 -36.05
C GLY A 980 -14.08 -34.15 -37.36
N GLN A 981 -15.29 -34.70 -37.33
CA GLN A 981 -16.12 -34.88 -38.53
C GLN A 981 -16.74 -33.55 -38.96
N GLU A 982 -16.70 -33.28 -40.27
CA GLU A 982 -17.12 -32.02 -40.89
C GLU A 982 -18.33 -32.20 -41.82
N VAL A 983 -19.20 -31.19 -41.89
CA VAL A 983 -20.32 -31.06 -42.82
C VAL A 983 -20.40 -29.63 -43.32
N SER A 984 -20.27 -29.43 -44.63
CA SER A 984 -20.51 -28.12 -45.26
C SER A 984 -22.01 -27.90 -45.51
N GLY A 985 -22.42 -26.65 -45.53
CA GLY A 985 -23.78 -26.23 -45.85
C GLY A 985 -23.87 -24.76 -46.24
N THR A 986 -25.03 -24.40 -46.75
CA THR A 986 -25.35 -23.05 -47.22
C THR A 986 -26.46 -22.45 -46.35
N PHE A 987 -26.31 -21.19 -45.97
CA PHE A 987 -27.35 -20.39 -45.32
C PHE A 987 -28.38 -19.94 -46.37
N VAL A 988 -29.63 -20.37 -46.19
CA VAL A 988 -30.74 -20.10 -47.11
C VAL A 988 -31.70 -19.08 -46.50
N PRO A 989 -32.16 -18.04 -47.23
CA PRO A 989 -33.02 -17.00 -46.70
C PRO A 989 -34.34 -17.53 -46.10
N VAL A 990 -34.74 -16.96 -44.96
CA VAL A 990 -36.07 -17.10 -44.35
C VAL A 990 -36.73 -15.73 -44.18
N ASP A 991 -38.04 -15.67 -44.37
CA ASP A 991 -38.82 -14.43 -44.31
C ASP A 991 -39.21 -14.11 -42.86
N ALA A 992 -38.40 -13.30 -42.18
CA ALA A 992 -38.66 -12.84 -40.81
C ALA A 992 -39.71 -11.72 -40.73
N TYR A 993 -39.95 -11.00 -41.84
CA TYR A 993 -40.87 -9.86 -41.88
C TYR A 993 -41.73 -9.83 -43.14
N ASP A 994 -43.04 -9.66 -42.96
CA ASP A 994 -44.00 -9.40 -44.03
C ASP A 994 -45.15 -8.55 -43.51
N ILE A 995 -45.07 -7.23 -43.72
CA ILE A 995 -46.12 -6.28 -43.32
C ILE A 995 -47.50 -6.62 -43.90
N THR A 996 -47.58 -7.34 -45.01
CA THR A 996 -48.87 -7.72 -45.61
C THR A 996 -49.59 -8.81 -44.82
N LYS A 997 -48.87 -9.49 -43.91
CA LYS A 997 -49.36 -10.53 -43.01
C LYS A 997 -49.48 -10.08 -41.55
N ALA A 998 -49.34 -8.78 -41.26
CA ALA A 998 -49.50 -8.26 -39.90
C ALA A 998 -50.86 -8.67 -39.29
N GLY A 999 -50.82 -9.36 -38.15
CA GLY A 999 -51.98 -9.93 -37.45
C GLY A 999 -52.57 -11.22 -38.05
N ASP A 1000 -51.98 -11.78 -39.12
CA ASP A 1000 -52.33 -13.11 -39.64
C ASP A 1000 -51.77 -14.23 -38.73
N GLU A 1001 -52.35 -15.43 -38.83
CA GLU A 1001 -51.86 -16.60 -38.07
C GLU A 1001 -50.37 -16.86 -38.36
N GLY A 1002 -49.55 -16.82 -37.31
CA GLY A 1002 -48.10 -17.03 -37.41
C GLY A 1002 -47.27 -15.75 -37.56
N TYR A 1003 -47.90 -14.57 -37.53
CA TYR A 1003 -47.24 -13.25 -37.53
C TYR A 1003 -47.79 -12.38 -36.39
N ASP A 1004 -46.98 -11.46 -35.88
CA ASP A 1004 -47.42 -10.46 -34.90
C ASP A 1004 -48.15 -9.28 -35.57
N ASP A 1005 -48.68 -8.36 -34.75
CA ASP A 1005 -49.42 -7.18 -35.22
C ASP A 1005 -48.56 -6.19 -36.02
N LEU A 1006 -47.24 -6.36 -36.04
CA LEU A 1006 -46.28 -5.53 -36.79
C LEU A 1006 -45.84 -6.20 -38.10
N GLY A 1007 -46.16 -7.48 -38.29
CA GLY A 1007 -45.79 -8.25 -39.48
C GLY A 1007 -44.50 -9.08 -39.31
N TRP A 1008 -43.99 -9.24 -38.09
CA TRP A 1008 -42.87 -10.15 -37.84
C TRP A 1008 -43.37 -11.59 -37.72
N ALA A 1009 -42.65 -12.53 -38.33
CA ALA A 1009 -42.94 -13.95 -38.20
C ALA A 1009 -42.71 -14.39 -36.76
N LEU A 1010 -43.68 -15.08 -36.18
CA LEU A 1010 -43.52 -15.75 -34.89
C LEU A 1010 -42.50 -16.88 -35.01
N GLN A 1011 -41.88 -17.27 -33.89
CA GLN A 1011 -40.87 -18.34 -33.83
C GLN A 1011 -41.35 -19.63 -34.53
N SER A 1012 -42.58 -20.06 -34.23
CA SER A 1012 -43.19 -21.25 -34.84
C SER A 1012 -43.37 -21.17 -36.37
N THR A 1013 -43.40 -19.98 -36.94
CA THR A 1013 -43.47 -19.76 -38.40
C THR A 1013 -42.09 -19.85 -39.01
N LEU A 1014 -41.07 -19.27 -38.38
CA LEU A 1014 -39.68 -19.39 -38.81
C LEU A 1014 -39.25 -20.86 -38.85
N TYR A 1015 -39.58 -21.66 -37.83
CA TYR A 1015 -39.25 -23.09 -37.80
C TYR A 1015 -39.86 -23.87 -38.95
N LYS A 1016 -41.11 -23.58 -39.31
CA LYS A 1016 -41.77 -24.21 -40.47
C LYS A 1016 -41.09 -23.82 -41.79
N GLN A 1017 -40.56 -22.60 -41.87
CA GLN A 1017 -39.78 -22.19 -43.04
C GLN A 1017 -38.48 -23.01 -43.10
N VAL A 1018 -37.72 -23.12 -42.01
CA VAL A 1018 -36.49 -23.92 -41.96
C VAL A 1018 -36.75 -25.41 -42.27
N GLU A 1019 -37.80 -25.99 -41.69
CA GLU A 1019 -38.24 -27.36 -41.98
C GLU A 1019 -38.52 -27.55 -43.48
N SER A 1020 -39.19 -26.57 -44.11
CA SER A 1020 -39.50 -26.63 -45.55
C SER A 1020 -38.27 -26.56 -46.46
N LEU A 1021 -37.15 -26.03 -45.94
CA LEU A 1021 -35.85 -25.95 -46.61
C LEU A 1021 -35.01 -27.21 -46.38
N ASN A 1022 -35.43 -28.12 -45.50
CA ASN A 1022 -34.62 -29.20 -44.92
C ASN A 1022 -33.38 -28.66 -44.17
N GLY A 1023 -33.56 -27.59 -43.40
CA GLY A 1023 -32.50 -27.08 -42.52
C GLY A 1023 -32.11 -28.10 -41.46
N PHE A 1024 -30.90 -27.93 -40.91
CA PHE A 1024 -30.39 -28.76 -39.84
C PHE A 1024 -30.92 -28.27 -38.49
N PHE A 1025 -31.26 -29.21 -37.60
CA PHE A 1025 -31.74 -28.92 -36.26
C PHE A 1025 -30.85 -29.58 -35.21
N PHE A 1026 -30.39 -28.79 -34.25
CA PHE A 1026 -29.73 -29.23 -33.02
C PHE A 1026 -30.76 -29.59 -31.95
N SER A 1027 -30.34 -30.18 -30.84
CA SER A 1027 -31.23 -30.54 -29.74
C SER A 1027 -31.62 -29.32 -28.92
N ARG A 1028 -30.59 -28.57 -28.52
CA ARG A 1028 -30.58 -27.23 -27.93
C ARG A 1028 -29.25 -26.59 -28.23
N ILE A 1029 -29.24 -25.37 -28.76
CA ILE A 1029 -28.00 -24.60 -28.90
C ILE A 1029 -27.92 -23.73 -27.66
N GLU A 1030 -26.91 -24.00 -26.84
CA GLU A 1030 -26.67 -23.18 -25.66
C GLU A 1030 -25.88 -21.93 -26.13
N ASP A 1031 -24.61 -21.81 -25.76
CA ASP A 1031 -23.85 -20.60 -26.05
C ASP A 1031 -22.98 -20.67 -27.33
N LEU A 1032 -22.62 -19.51 -27.88
CA LEU A 1032 -21.79 -19.31 -29.07
C LEU A 1032 -20.77 -18.18 -28.88
N SER A 1033 -19.53 -18.44 -29.28
CA SER A 1033 -18.44 -17.45 -29.25
C SER A 1033 -17.66 -17.46 -30.57
N THR A 1034 -17.27 -16.27 -31.02
CA THR A 1034 -16.51 -16.09 -32.26
C THR A 1034 -15.02 -16.25 -31.99
N ASN A 1035 -14.27 -16.84 -32.93
CA ASN A 1035 -12.82 -16.85 -32.85
C ASN A 1035 -12.28 -15.41 -32.84
N PRO A 1036 -11.69 -14.94 -31.74
CA PRO A 1036 -11.35 -13.53 -31.55
C PRO A 1036 -10.14 -13.09 -32.38
N ASN A 1037 -9.48 -14.00 -33.10
CA ASN A 1037 -8.29 -13.67 -33.90
C ASN A 1037 -8.63 -13.10 -35.28
N ASP A 1038 -9.69 -13.59 -35.93
CA ASP A 1038 -10.05 -13.15 -37.29
C ASP A 1038 -11.56 -13.04 -37.57
N GLY A 1039 -12.41 -13.56 -36.68
CA GLY A 1039 -13.87 -13.53 -36.83
C GLY A 1039 -14.44 -14.40 -37.95
N THR A 1040 -13.65 -15.31 -38.53
CA THR A 1040 -14.08 -16.18 -39.65
C THR A 1040 -14.58 -17.55 -39.18
N GLU A 1041 -14.36 -17.87 -37.92
CA GLU A 1041 -14.84 -19.08 -37.27
C GLU A 1041 -15.66 -18.73 -36.02
N ALA A 1042 -16.63 -19.58 -35.66
CA ALA A 1042 -17.31 -19.53 -34.37
C ALA A 1042 -17.41 -20.92 -33.75
N THR A 1043 -17.53 -20.99 -32.44
CA THR A 1043 -17.80 -22.21 -31.68
C THR A 1043 -19.15 -22.11 -30.99
N PHE A 1044 -19.82 -23.25 -30.80
CA PHE A 1044 -21.07 -23.30 -30.04
C PHE A 1044 -21.28 -24.65 -29.36
N ALA A 1045 -21.94 -24.63 -28.22
CA ALA A 1045 -22.36 -25.82 -27.48
C ALA A 1045 -23.75 -26.27 -27.92
N ALA A 1046 -24.00 -27.58 -27.85
CA ALA A 1046 -25.32 -28.13 -28.01
C ALA A 1046 -25.60 -29.25 -27.02
N THR A 1047 -26.66 -29.12 -26.24
CA THR A 1047 -26.97 -30.01 -25.10
C THR A 1047 -28.19 -30.91 -25.35
N GLY A 1048 -28.13 -32.13 -24.81
CA GLY A 1048 -29.12 -33.20 -24.99
C GLY A 1048 -28.81 -34.16 -26.15
N THR A 1049 -29.27 -35.43 -26.08
CA THR A 1049 -28.83 -36.48 -27.04
C THR A 1049 -29.86 -37.43 -27.65
N ASP A 1050 -31.16 -37.41 -27.32
CA ASP A 1050 -32.06 -38.47 -27.83
C ASP A 1050 -32.78 -38.12 -29.16
N PHE A 1051 -32.09 -38.36 -30.27
CA PHE A 1051 -32.65 -38.25 -31.64
C PHE A 1051 -33.24 -39.56 -32.20
N ASN A 1052 -33.55 -40.57 -31.37
CA ASN A 1052 -33.96 -41.92 -31.85
C ASN A 1052 -35.35 -42.03 -32.52
N GLY A 1053 -35.95 -40.94 -33.02
CA GLY A 1053 -37.37 -40.89 -33.40
C GLY A 1053 -37.76 -40.58 -34.86
N ILE A 1054 -36.86 -40.22 -35.78
CA ILE A 1054 -37.29 -39.65 -37.07
C ILE A 1054 -37.32 -40.68 -38.21
N THR A 1055 -38.53 -41.00 -38.71
CA THR A 1055 -38.71 -41.43 -40.12
C THR A 1055 -39.81 -40.61 -40.79
N LYS A 1056 -39.57 -40.29 -42.07
CA LYS A 1056 -40.30 -39.39 -42.99
C LYS A 1056 -41.78 -39.75 -43.28
N ASP A 1057 -42.38 -40.69 -42.56
CA ASP A 1057 -43.68 -41.30 -42.90
C ASP A 1057 -44.91 -40.71 -42.15
N GLY A 1058 -44.85 -39.44 -41.73
CA GLY A 1058 -45.99 -38.54 -41.89
C GLY A 1058 -47.03 -38.38 -40.76
N VAL A 1059 -46.60 -38.05 -39.53
CA VAL A 1059 -47.41 -37.28 -38.54
C VAL A 1059 -46.47 -36.34 -37.74
N PRO A 1060 -46.85 -35.05 -37.48
CA PRO A 1060 -45.95 -34.03 -36.95
C PRO A 1060 -45.65 -34.27 -35.46
N GLN A 1061 -44.41 -34.06 -35.01
CA GLN A 1061 -44.06 -34.33 -33.60
C GLN A 1061 -43.48 -33.16 -32.79
N VAL A 1062 -43.81 -31.89 -33.06
CA VAL A 1062 -43.71 -30.87 -31.99
C VAL A 1062 -44.49 -31.29 -30.72
N ALA A 1063 -45.46 -32.21 -30.84
CA ALA A 1063 -46.32 -32.66 -29.75
C ALA A 1063 -45.92 -34.00 -29.06
N GLN A 1064 -44.78 -34.62 -29.36
CA GLN A 1064 -44.46 -35.95 -28.79
C GLN A 1064 -42.98 -36.12 -28.38
N PHE A 1065 -42.24 -35.02 -28.24
CA PHE A 1065 -40.98 -34.97 -27.50
C PHE A 1065 -41.15 -35.00 -25.97
N ALA A 1066 -42.42 -35.07 -25.51
CA ALA A 1066 -42.78 -35.27 -24.14
C ALA A 1066 -42.69 -36.76 -23.80
N THR A 1067 -41.55 -37.19 -23.28
CA THR A 1067 -41.39 -37.84 -21.97
C THR A 1067 -40.08 -38.64 -21.95
N GLU A 1068 -39.12 -38.18 -21.14
CA GLU A 1068 -37.96 -38.93 -20.64
C GLU A 1068 -36.78 -39.15 -21.61
N ALA A 1069 -35.95 -38.12 -21.87
CA ALA A 1069 -34.55 -38.27 -22.30
C ALA A 1069 -33.68 -36.98 -22.12
N VAL A 1070 -33.54 -36.47 -20.89
CA VAL A 1070 -32.29 -36.32 -20.08
C VAL A 1070 -31.14 -35.45 -20.65
N ASP A 1071 -30.90 -34.29 -20.01
CA ASP A 1071 -29.66 -33.50 -20.06
C ASP A 1071 -28.52 -34.28 -19.42
N THR A 1072 -28.00 -35.26 -20.14
CA THR A 1072 -26.94 -36.14 -19.63
C THR A 1072 -25.62 -35.97 -20.32
N THR A 1073 -25.64 -35.50 -21.57
CA THR A 1073 -24.48 -35.36 -22.46
C THR A 1073 -24.74 -34.22 -23.46
N GLY A 1074 -23.69 -33.51 -23.89
CA GLY A 1074 -23.76 -32.56 -25.01
C GLY A 1074 -22.55 -32.65 -25.96
N SER A 1075 -22.49 -31.74 -26.91
CA SER A 1075 -21.44 -31.66 -27.93
C SER A 1075 -20.99 -30.22 -28.12
N VAL A 1076 -19.75 -30.03 -28.59
CA VAL A 1076 -19.24 -28.71 -28.96
C VAL A 1076 -18.84 -28.76 -30.43
N TYR A 1077 -19.23 -27.73 -31.18
CA TYR A 1077 -18.98 -27.59 -32.61
C TYR A 1077 -18.18 -26.32 -32.89
N THR A 1078 -17.37 -26.37 -33.94
CA THR A 1078 -16.83 -25.16 -34.59
C THR A 1078 -17.46 -25.03 -35.97
N ALA A 1079 -17.57 -23.79 -36.47
CA ALA A 1079 -18.12 -23.45 -37.76
C ALA A 1079 -17.16 -22.50 -38.47
N GLU A 1080 -16.62 -22.92 -39.61
CA GLU A 1080 -15.81 -22.07 -40.49
C GLU A 1080 -16.72 -21.42 -41.55
N PHE A 1081 -16.70 -20.09 -41.66
CA PHE A 1081 -17.61 -19.33 -42.51
C PHE A 1081 -16.90 -18.82 -43.78
N ASN A 1082 -17.58 -18.95 -44.91
CA ASN A 1082 -17.23 -18.29 -46.16
C ASN A 1082 -18.31 -17.25 -46.48
N LEU A 1083 -17.96 -15.97 -46.26
CA LEU A 1083 -18.85 -14.82 -46.41
C LEU A 1083 -18.55 -13.97 -47.65
N ASP A 1084 -17.79 -14.51 -48.62
CA ASP A 1084 -17.49 -13.82 -49.89
C ASP A 1084 -18.76 -13.48 -50.70
N ASP A 1085 -19.82 -14.28 -50.55
CA ASP A 1085 -21.16 -14.04 -51.12
C ASP A 1085 -22.22 -13.98 -50.02
N LEU A 1086 -22.50 -12.76 -49.55
CA LEU A 1086 -23.46 -12.51 -48.47
C LEU A 1086 -24.93 -12.79 -48.84
N ASP A 1087 -25.24 -13.03 -50.12
CA ASP A 1087 -26.59 -13.45 -50.56
C ASP A 1087 -26.78 -14.98 -50.46
N ALA A 1088 -25.68 -15.73 -50.34
CA ALA A 1088 -25.67 -17.18 -50.13
C ALA A 1088 -24.48 -17.60 -49.24
N PRO A 1089 -24.45 -17.18 -47.96
CA PRO A 1089 -23.33 -17.48 -47.07
C PRO A 1089 -23.14 -18.99 -46.90
N GLU A 1090 -21.89 -19.44 -46.80
CA GLU A 1090 -21.57 -20.87 -46.60
C GLU A 1090 -20.89 -21.07 -45.24
N ALA A 1091 -21.09 -22.23 -44.63
CA ALA A 1091 -20.33 -22.64 -43.44
C ALA A 1091 -20.08 -24.14 -43.39
N THR A 1092 -18.91 -24.52 -42.86
CA THR A 1092 -18.55 -25.90 -42.57
C THR A 1092 -18.55 -26.13 -41.07
N LEU A 1093 -19.48 -26.97 -40.60
CA LEU A 1093 -19.60 -27.36 -39.21
C LEU A 1093 -18.70 -28.55 -38.92
N LYS A 1094 -17.95 -28.48 -37.83
CA LYS A 1094 -17.05 -29.52 -37.33
C LYS A 1094 -17.38 -29.84 -35.88
N ILE A 1095 -17.70 -31.10 -35.58
CA ILE A 1095 -17.84 -31.53 -34.19
C ILE A 1095 -16.45 -31.67 -33.56
N ILE A 1096 -16.16 -30.93 -32.49
CA ILE A 1096 -14.87 -30.98 -31.78
C ILE A 1096 -14.94 -31.84 -30.52
N TYR A 1097 -16.09 -31.81 -29.83
CA TYR A 1097 -16.38 -32.66 -28.68
C TYR A 1097 -17.71 -33.38 -28.88
N ARG A 1098 -17.72 -34.68 -28.60
CA ARG A 1098 -18.87 -35.57 -28.70
C ARG A 1098 -19.09 -36.29 -27.37
N GLY A 1099 -20.00 -35.79 -26.54
CA GLY A 1099 -20.22 -36.28 -25.18
C GLY A 1099 -20.77 -37.70 -25.09
N ASP A 1100 -21.60 -38.14 -26.04
CA ASP A 1100 -22.14 -39.51 -26.05
C ASP A 1100 -21.08 -40.58 -26.40
N ALA A 1101 -20.03 -40.21 -27.14
CA ALA A 1101 -18.88 -41.08 -27.39
C ALA A 1101 -18.04 -41.29 -26.11
N ASP A 1102 -17.98 -40.27 -25.25
CA ASP A 1102 -17.24 -40.26 -23.98
C ASP A 1102 -18.02 -40.97 -22.86
N ALA A 1103 -19.35 -40.77 -22.83
CA ALA A 1103 -20.28 -41.35 -21.87
C ALA A 1103 -20.34 -42.89 -21.91
N ALA A 1104 -19.91 -43.55 -22.99
CA ALA A 1104 -19.74 -45.01 -22.99
C ALA A 1104 -18.74 -45.52 -21.91
N ASN A 1105 -17.99 -44.60 -21.28
CA ASN A 1105 -17.03 -44.84 -20.20
C ASN A 1105 -17.09 -43.72 -19.13
N HIS A 1106 -18.30 -43.38 -18.66
CA HIS A 1106 -18.68 -42.25 -17.76
C HIS A 1106 -17.69 -41.80 -16.66
N ALA A 1107 -16.80 -42.66 -16.17
CA ALA A 1107 -15.81 -42.29 -15.15
C ALA A 1107 -14.71 -41.33 -15.64
N ASN A 1108 -14.60 -41.10 -16.96
CA ASN A 1108 -13.55 -40.29 -17.58
C ASN A 1108 -14.10 -39.22 -18.56
N ALA A 1109 -15.39 -38.88 -18.48
CA ALA A 1109 -15.96 -37.89 -19.41
C ALA A 1109 -15.33 -36.51 -19.17
N VAL A 1110 -14.91 -35.85 -20.26
CA VAL A 1110 -14.29 -34.52 -20.21
C VAL A 1110 -15.32 -33.43 -19.94
N LEU A 1111 -16.48 -33.51 -20.58
CA LEU A 1111 -17.61 -32.58 -20.48
C LEU A 1111 -18.90 -33.39 -20.40
N ARG A 1112 -19.82 -32.98 -19.53
CA ARG A 1112 -21.10 -33.62 -19.30
C ARG A 1112 -22.21 -32.85 -20.01
N SER A 1113 -22.56 -31.67 -19.54
CA SER A 1113 -23.66 -30.86 -20.09
C SER A 1113 -23.12 -29.47 -20.45
N PRO A 1114 -22.45 -29.31 -21.61
CA PRO A 1114 -21.83 -28.05 -21.99
C PRO A 1114 -22.88 -26.95 -22.13
N ASP A 1115 -22.60 -25.79 -21.58
CA ASP A 1115 -23.53 -24.66 -21.55
C ASP A 1115 -22.85 -23.40 -22.10
N ASN A 1116 -22.58 -22.38 -21.26
CA ASN A 1116 -21.82 -21.20 -21.65
C ASN A 1116 -20.40 -21.55 -22.15
N LEU A 1117 -19.90 -20.77 -23.11
CA LEU A 1117 -18.52 -20.92 -23.58
C LEU A 1117 -17.90 -19.62 -24.07
N ASP A 1118 -16.57 -19.58 -24.03
CA ASP A 1118 -15.79 -18.50 -24.63
C ASP A 1118 -14.53 -19.02 -25.33
N TRP A 1119 -14.23 -18.42 -26.49
CA TRP A 1119 -13.05 -18.75 -27.28
C TRP A 1119 -11.98 -17.68 -27.07
N THR A 1120 -10.89 -18.07 -26.42
CA THR A 1120 -9.81 -17.16 -26.04
C THR A 1120 -8.76 -17.00 -27.14
N LYS A 1121 -8.11 -15.83 -27.23
CA LYS A 1121 -7.12 -15.53 -28.30
C LYS A 1121 -5.93 -16.50 -28.35
N ASN A 1122 -5.60 -17.13 -27.23
CA ASN A 1122 -4.56 -18.17 -27.16
C ASN A 1122 -4.98 -19.53 -27.78
N GLY A 1123 -6.21 -19.65 -28.30
CA GLY A 1123 -6.71 -20.81 -29.05
C GLY A 1123 -7.44 -21.86 -28.21
N PHE A 1124 -7.67 -21.61 -26.92
CA PHE A 1124 -8.48 -22.47 -26.07
C PHE A 1124 -9.97 -22.07 -26.12
N ILE A 1125 -10.85 -23.04 -25.83
CA ILE A 1125 -12.26 -22.79 -25.56
C ILE A 1125 -12.51 -23.17 -24.10
N TYR A 1126 -13.07 -22.27 -23.32
CA TYR A 1126 -13.52 -22.58 -21.96
C TYR A 1126 -15.02 -22.81 -22.00
N VAL A 1127 -15.46 -23.91 -21.40
CA VAL A 1127 -16.84 -24.38 -21.47
C VAL A 1127 -17.34 -24.61 -20.04
N ASN A 1128 -18.45 -23.98 -19.70
CA ASN A 1128 -19.22 -24.19 -18.49
C ASN A 1128 -20.10 -25.45 -18.59
N GLU A 1129 -20.56 -25.94 -17.44
CA GLU A 1129 -21.48 -27.08 -17.38
C GLU A 1129 -22.79 -26.78 -16.62
N ASP A 1130 -23.92 -27.06 -17.29
CA ASP A 1130 -25.28 -27.05 -16.74
C ASP A 1130 -25.54 -28.27 -15.83
N GLN A 1131 -26.60 -28.22 -15.02
CA GLN A 1131 -27.12 -29.26 -14.15
C GLN A 1131 -27.64 -30.49 -14.96
N ALA A 1132 -26.92 -31.61 -14.91
CA ALA A 1132 -27.48 -32.86 -15.44
C ALA A 1132 -28.65 -33.38 -14.58
N GLN A 1133 -29.73 -33.79 -15.24
CA GLN A 1133 -30.97 -34.25 -14.59
C GLN A 1133 -30.90 -35.64 -13.92
N VAL A 1134 -29.72 -36.26 -13.82
CA VAL A 1134 -29.49 -37.47 -13.01
C VAL A 1134 -28.70 -37.10 -11.76
N ASN A 1135 -29.13 -37.61 -10.59
CA ASN A 1135 -28.49 -37.33 -9.30
C ASN A 1135 -26.96 -37.50 -9.40
N PHE A 1136 -26.25 -36.64 -8.68
CA PHE A 1136 -24.80 -36.72 -8.53
C PHE A 1136 -24.35 -38.15 -8.17
N GLY A 1137 -23.52 -38.76 -9.02
CA GLY A 1137 -23.01 -40.13 -8.87
C GLY A 1137 -23.85 -41.27 -9.46
N ASP A 1138 -25.06 -41.03 -9.99
CA ASP A 1138 -25.87 -42.06 -10.67
C ASP A 1138 -25.45 -42.27 -12.15
N SER A 1139 -24.70 -41.32 -12.74
CA SER A 1139 -24.08 -41.46 -14.08
C SER A 1139 -22.72 -42.18 -14.06
N GLY A 1140 -22.04 -42.26 -12.90
CA GLY A 1140 -20.70 -42.82 -12.77
C GLY A 1140 -19.54 -41.82 -12.97
N ASP A 1141 -19.84 -40.53 -13.20
CA ASP A 1141 -18.89 -39.42 -13.18
C ASP A 1141 -18.76 -38.87 -11.74
N PRO A 1142 -17.54 -38.79 -11.15
CA PRO A 1142 -17.33 -38.28 -9.80
C PRO A 1142 -17.27 -36.74 -9.69
N HIS A 1143 -17.35 -36.00 -10.81
CA HIS A 1143 -17.11 -34.54 -10.87
C HIS A 1143 -18.38 -33.68 -10.84
N GLU A 1144 -18.32 -32.54 -10.14
CA GLU A 1144 -19.40 -31.53 -10.06
C GLU A 1144 -19.44 -30.62 -11.31
N ALA A 1145 -20.46 -29.76 -11.41
CA ALA A 1145 -20.48 -28.70 -12.42
C ALA A 1145 -19.19 -27.89 -12.36
N SER A 1146 -18.65 -27.54 -13.51
CA SER A 1146 -17.25 -27.13 -13.65
C SER A 1146 -17.01 -26.29 -14.88
N ILE A 1147 -15.79 -25.76 -14.95
CA ILE A 1147 -15.25 -25.11 -16.14
C ILE A 1147 -14.20 -26.03 -16.75
N VAL A 1148 -14.36 -26.35 -18.02
CA VAL A 1148 -13.45 -27.22 -18.77
C VAL A 1148 -12.83 -26.44 -19.92
N ARG A 1149 -11.48 -26.45 -19.96
CA ARG A 1149 -10.71 -25.88 -21.05
C ARG A 1149 -10.43 -26.93 -22.12
N LEU A 1150 -10.88 -26.68 -23.34
CA LEU A 1150 -10.60 -27.47 -24.54
C LEU A 1150 -9.44 -26.87 -25.34
N ASP A 1151 -8.53 -27.74 -25.79
CA ASP A 1151 -7.36 -27.43 -26.64
C ASP A 1151 -7.61 -27.86 -28.07
N LEU A 1152 -7.89 -26.90 -28.94
CA LEU A 1152 -8.18 -27.12 -30.36
C LEU A 1152 -6.98 -27.62 -31.16
N ALA A 1153 -5.76 -27.56 -30.62
CA ALA A 1153 -4.58 -28.17 -31.24
C ALA A 1153 -4.54 -29.70 -31.07
N LYS A 1154 -5.47 -30.28 -30.31
CA LYS A 1154 -5.58 -31.72 -29.99
C LYS A 1154 -6.94 -32.27 -30.40
N GLU A 1155 -7.05 -33.60 -30.51
CA GLU A 1155 -8.33 -34.27 -30.76
C GLU A 1155 -8.89 -34.90 -29.47
N GLN A 1156 -10.23 -35.05 -29.40
CA GLN A 1156 -10.86 -35.75 -28.27
C GLN A 1156 -10.29 -37.17 -28.14
N GLY A 1157 -9.67 -37.44 -26.97
CA GLY A 1157 -8.96 -38.68 -26.65
C GLY A 1157 -7.44 -38.53 -26.51
N ASP A 1158 -6.87 -37.40 -26.95
CA ASP A 1158 -5.48 -37.04 -26.67
C ASP A 1158 -5.30 -36.50 -25.24
N ASP A 1159 -4.13 -36.76 -24.65
CA ASP A 1159 -3.81 -36.28 -23.30
C ASP A 1159 -3.82 -34.74 -23.24
N GLY A 1160 -4.67 -34.20 -22.36
CA GLY A 1160 -4.85 -32.77 -22.16
C GLY A 1160 -5.58 -32.06 -23.30
N PHE A 1161 -6.40 -32.77 -24.09
CA PHE A 1161 -7.40 -32.16 -24.98
C PHE A 1161 -8.42 -31.34 -24.17
N GLY A 1162 -8.97 -31.93 -23.11
CA GLY A 1162 -9.88 -31.24 -22.19
C GLY A 1162 -9.35 -31.33 -20.77
N VAL A 1163 -9.31 -30.20 -20.09
CA VAL A 1163 -8.80 -30.07 -18.73
C VAL A 1163 -9.82 -29.34 -17.89
N ARG A 1164 -10.29 -29.97 -16.81
CA ARG A 1164 -11.16 -29.34 -15.81
C ARG A 1164 -10.32 -28.36 -15.00
N VAL A 1165 -10.62 -27.07 -15.10
CA VAL A 1165 -9.83 -25.98 -14.49
C VAL A 1165 -10.51 -25.36 -13.28
N ALA A 1166 -11.81 -25.61 -13.10
CA ALA A 1166 -12.56 -25.20 -11.92
C ALA A 1166 -13.73 -26.17 -11.68
N GLU A 1167 -14.14 -26.37 -10.43
CA GLU A 1167 -15.24 -27.28 -10.05
C GLU A 1167 -15.98 -26.72 -8.82
N ILE A 1168 -17.30 -26.90 -8.74
CA ILE A 1168 -18.12 -26.43 -7.61
C ILE A 1168 -17.65 -27.04 -6.27
N ASN A 1169 -17.49 -26.19 -5.25
CA ASN A 1169 -17.13 -26.57 -3.90
C ASN A 1169 -18.37 -26.62 -2.98
N ARG A 1170 -18.94 -27.81 -2.81
CA ARG A 1170 -20.10 -28.04 -1.92
C ARG A 1170 -19.81 -27.92 -0.42
N SER A 1171 -18.55 -27.71 -0.02
CA SER A 1171 -18.19 -27.57 1.40
C SER A 1171 -18.39 -26.14 1.92
N VAL A 1172 -18.58 -25.18 1.02
CA VAL A 1172 -18.78 -23.78 1.37
C VAL A 1172 -20.22 -23.56 1.84
N LEU A 1173 -20.37 -22.84 2.96
CA LEU A 1173 -21.68 -22.57 3.56
C LEU A 1173 -22.37 -21.44 2.82
N VAL A 1174 -23.62 -21.65 2.43
CA VAL A 1174 -24.51 -20.63 1.88
C VAL A 1174 -24.99 -19.64 2.96
N PRO A 1175 -25.40 -18.41 2.61
CA PRO A 1175 -25.75 -17.36 3.58
C PRO A 1175 -26.73 -17.82 4.66
N ALA A 1176 -26.55 -17.32 5.89
CA ALA A 1176 -27.32 -17.80 7.05
C ALA A 1176 -28.84 -17.65 6.87
N GLY A 1177 -29.59 -18.73 7.14
CA GLY A 1177 -31.06 -18.75 7.04
C GLY A 1177 -31.61 -19.08 5.65
N THR A 1178 -30.73 -19.36 4.68
CA THR A 1178 -31.10 -20.00 3.43
C THR A 1178 -31.65 -21.41 3.67
N ALA A 1179 -32.58 -21.82 2.82
CA ALA A 1179 -33.23 -23.12 2.84
C ALA A 1179 -33.16 -23.72 1.44
N ASP A 1180 -32.86 -25.00 1.38
CA ASP A 1180 -32.81 -25.75 0.13
C ASP A 1180 -34.12 -26.51 -0.11
N SER A 1181 -34.68 -26.38 -1.30
CA SER A 1181 -35.90 -27.10 -1.71
C SER A 1181 -35.64 -28.54 -2.19
N SER A 1182 -34.38 -28.90 -2.43
CA SER A 1182 -33.90 -30.17 -2.98
C SER A 1182 -32.83 -30.81 -2.07
N PRO A 1183 -33.21 -31.49 -0.97
CA PRO A 1183 -32.27 -31.98 0.04
C PRO A 1183 -31.33 -33.11 -0.44
N ASP A 1184 -31.65 -33.76 -1.56
CA ASP A 1184 -30.86 -34.84 -2.15
C ASP A 1184 -29.86 -34.31 -3.22
N ASP A 1185 -29.98 -33.05 -3.63
CA ASP A 1185 -29.06 -32.35 -4.54
C ASP A 1185 -29.01 -30.85 -4.15
N VAL A 1186 -28.26 -30.59 -3.08
CA VAL A 1186 -28.18 -29.26 -2.45
C VAL A 1186 -27.54 -28.26 -3.40
N GLY A 1187 -28.20 -27.11 -3.54
CA GLY A 1187 -27.85 -25.99 -4.40
C GLY A 1187 -28.35 -26.12 -5.82
N ARG A 1188 -28.37 -27.33 -6.39
CA ARG A 1188 -28.53 -27.56 -7.84
C ARG A 1188 -27.62 -26.62 -8.62
N TRP A 1189 -26.32 -26.77 -8.36
CA TRP A 1189 -25.30 -25.85 -8.82
C TRP A 1189 -25.01 -26.00 -10.31
N GLU A 1190 -24.74 -24.85 -10.92
CA GLU A 1190 -24.33 -24.69 -12.31
C GLU A 1190 -23.26 -23.60 -12.37
N THR A 1191 -22.21 -23.82 -13.16
CA THR A 1191 -21.34 -22.72 -13.57
C THR A 1191 -21.95 -22.14 -14.83
N SER A 1192 -22.04 -20.83 -14.93
CA SER A 1192 -22.62 -20.13 -16.08
C SER A 1192 -21.78 -18.88 -16.38
N GLY A 1193 -22.12 -18.17 -17.46
CA GLY A 1193 -21.51 -16.96 -18.00
C GLY A 1193 -19.99 -16.95 -17.96
N ILE A 1194 -19.29 -17.03 -19.10
CA ILE A 1194 -17.81 -17.01 -19.11
C ILE A 1194 -17.26 -16.06 -20.16
N LEU A 1195 -16.23 -15.30 -19.78
CA LEU A 1195 -15.61 -14.32 -20.67
C LEU A 1195 -14.12 -14.13 -20.35
N ASP A 1196 -13.27 -14.16 -21.36
CA ASP A 1196 -11.87 -13.74 -21.25
C ASP A 1196 -11.73 -12.22 -21.19
N ILE A 1197 -11.30 -11.75 -20.04
CA ILE A 1197 -11.07 -10.33 -19.74
C ILE A 1197 -9.59 -10.00 -19.59
N SER A 1198 -8.70 -10.94 -19.93
CA SER A 1198 -7.26 -10.83 -19.63
C SER A 1198 -6.64 -9.54 -20.17
N GLU A 1199 -6.92 -9.19 -21.42
CA GLU A 1199 -6.35 -8.01 -22.07
C GLU A 1199 -6.87 -6.70 -21.45
N LEU A 1200 -8.11 -6.69 -20.94
CA LEU A 1200 -8.69 -5.53 -20.25
C LEU A 1200 -7.92 -5.21 -18.96
N PHE A 1201 -7.33 -6.22 -18.32
CA PHE A 1201 -6.48 -6.10 -17.12
C PHE A 1201 -4.98 -6.12 -17.45
N GLY A 1202 -4.59 -5.98 -18.73
CA GLY A 1202 -3.18 -5.98 -19.15
C GLY A 1202 -2.46 -7.32 -18.96
N LYS A 1203 -3.21 -8.43 -18.87
CA LYS A 1203 -2.69 -9.80 -18.76
C LYS A 1203 -2.70 -10.51 -20.12
N ALA A 1204 -1.97 -11.62 -20.22
CA ALA A 1204 -1.94 -12.45 -21.43
C ALA A 1204 -3.28 -13.17 -21.64
N ALA A 1205 -3.71 -13.36 -22.89
CA ALA A 1205 -5.01 -13.96 -23.20
C ALA A 1205 -5.24 -15.32 -22.51
N GLY A 1206 -6.47 -15.55 -22.03
CA GLY A 1206 -6.89 -16.75 -21.31
C GLY A 1206 -6.26 -16.95 -19.92
N THR A 1207 -5.71 -15.90 -19.31
CA THR A 1207 -5.12 -15.99 -17.95
C THR A 1207 -6.01 -15.41 -16.85
N LEU A 1208 -7.02 -14.62 -17.21
CA LEU A 1208 -8.03 -14.10 -16.31
C LEU A 1208 -9.40 -14.15 -17.01
N LEU A 1209 -10.30 -14.97 -16.47
CA LEU A 1209 -11.68 -15.10 -16.94
C LEU A 1209 -12.64 -14.52 -15.88
N ALA A 1210 -13.68 -13.82 -16.32
CA ALA A 1210 -14.85 -13.54 -15.50
C ALA A 1210 -15.85 -14.66 -15.70
N PHE A 1211 -16.46 -15.14 -14.61
CA PHE A 1211 -17.54 -16.11 -14.72
C PHE A 1211 -18.52 -16.08 -13.55
N ASP A 1212 -19.66 -16.76 -13.67
CA ASP A 1212 -20.66 -16.85 -12.60
C ASP A 1212 -21.11 -18.28 -12.26
N VAL A 1213 -21.88 -18.35 -11.17
CA VAL A 1213 -22.43 -19.59 -10.63
C VAL A 1213 -23.87 -19.37 -10.22
N GLN A 1214 -24.74 -20.29 -10.64
CA GLN A 1214 -26.15 -20.32 -10.31
C GLN A 1214 -26.47 -21.46 -9.32
N ALA A 1215 -27.44 -21.22 -8.43
CA ALA A 1215 -27.84 -22.16 -7.39
C ALA A 1215 -29.37 -22.30 -7.32
N HIS A 1216 -29.92 -23.10 -8.24
CA HIS A 1216 -31.34 -23.18 -8.57
C HIS A 1216 -32.26 -23.66 -7.43
N SER A 1217 -31.75 -24.35 -6.40
CA SER A 1217 -32.59 -24.85 -5.29
C SER A 1217 -32.53 -24.05 -4.00
N LEU A 1218 -31.64 -23.04 -3.92
CA LEU A 1218 -31.48 -22.19 -2.74
C LEU A 1218 -32.51 -21.08 -2.68
N GLY A 1219 -33.19 -20.97 -1.54
CA GLY A 1219 -34.11 -19.86 -1.24
C GLY A 1219 -34.09 -19.48 0.24
N GLY A 1220 -35.12 -18.76 0.70
CA GLY A 1220 -35.21 -18.32 2.10
C GLY A 1220 -34.19 -17.22 2.46
N GLY A 1221 -34.05 -16.91 3.75
CA GLY A 1221 -33.10 -15.89 4.25
C GLY A 1221 -33.09 -14.58 3.45
N VAL A 1222 -31.88 -14.09 3.15
CA VAL A 1222 -31.67 -12.86 2.38
C VAL A 1222 -32.24 -12.91 0.95
N ILE A 1223 -32.27 -14.08 0.32
CA ILE A 1223 -32.82 -14.29 -1.03
C ILE A 1223 -34.33 -14.00 -1.02
N ALA A 1224 -35.05 -14.50 -0.01
CA ALA A 1224 -36.47 -14.23 0.17
C ALA A 1224 -36.72 -12.78 0.65
N ASP A 1225 -35.91 -12.28 1.58
CA ASP A 1225 -36.07 -10.94 2.18
C ASP A 1225 -35.89 -9.83 1.14
N LYS A 1226 -34.95 -10.00 0.20
CA LYS A 1226 -34.68 -9.04 -0.88
C LYS A 1226 -35.34 -9.41 -2.22
N ALA A 1227 -36.09 -10.51 -2.27
CA ALA A 1227 -36.74 -11.03 -3.47
C ALA A 1227 -35.76 -11.24 -4.65
N LEU A 1228 -34.67 -11.99 -4.42
CA LEU A 1228 -33.57 -12.19 -5.39
C LEU A 1228 -33.73 -13.42 -6.29
N ILE A 1229 -34.85 -14.14 -6.19
CA ILE A 1229 -35.14 -15.41 -6.88
C ILE A 1229 -34.36 -16.58 -6.27
N GLU A 1230 -33.07 -16.72 -6.57
CA GLU A 1230 -32.22 -17.87 -6.24
C GLU A 1230 -30.80 -17.43 -5.83
N GLY A 1231 -29.89 -18.36 -5.54
CA GLY A 1231 -28.53 -18.09 -5.06
C GLY A 1231 -27.45 -18.08 -6.15
N GLY A 1232 -26.25 -17.59 -5.86
CA GLY A 1232 -25.14 -17.57 -6.83
C GLY A 1232 -23.94 -16.70 -6.45
N GLN A 1233 -22.95 -16.62 -7.35
CA GLN A 1233 -21.75 -15.77 -7.26
C GLN A 1233 -21.30 -15.25 -8.63
N LEU A 1234 -20.68 -14.07 -8.64
CA LEU A 1234 -19.83 -13.58 -9.74
C LEU A 1234 -18.38 -13.70 -9.30
N LEU A 1235 -17.50 -14.26 -10.13
CA LEU A 1235 -16.13 -14.61 -9.78
C LEU A 1235 -15.12 -14.28 -10.89
N PHE A 1236 -13.86 -14.25 -10.49
CA PHE A 1236 -12.71 -14.33 -11.39
C PHE A 1236 -12.04 -15.70 -11.29
N LEU A 1237 -11.63 -16.25 -12.43
CA LEU A 1237 -10.76 -17.42 -12.53
C LEU A 1237 -9.40 -17.01 -13.10
N THR A 1238 -8.34 -17.17 -12.29
CA THR A 1238 -6.96 -16.82 -12.69
C THR A 1238 -6.16 -18.09 -12.99
N ALA A 1239 -5.46 -18.12 -14.13
CA ALA A 1239 -4.62 -19.24 -14.54
C ALA A 1239 -3.24 -19.23 -13.86
N PRO A 1240 -2.57 -20.40 -13.72
CA PRO A 1240 -1.19 -20.48 -13.23
C PRO A 1240 -0.16 -19.90 -14.22
N ASP A 1241 0.97 -19.40 -13.69
CA ASP A 1241 2.05 -18.72 -14.44
C ASP A 1241 2.59 -19.52 -15.65
N GLU A 1242 2.58 -20.86 -15.60
CA GLU A 1242 3.04 -21.68 -16.73
C GLU A 1242 2.21 -21.48 -18.01
N LEU A 1243 0.91 -21.17 -17.86
CA LEU A 1243 0.05 -20.83 -19.00
C LEU A 1243 0.31 -19.40 -19.50
N ALA A 1244 0.74 -18.48 -18.62
CA ALA A 1244 1.17 -17.14 -19.01
C ALA A 1244 2.47 -17.15 -19.84
N LEU A 1245 3.23 -18.26 -19.85
CA LEU A 1245 4.43 -18.45 -20.68
C LEU A 1245 4.14 -19.09 -22.05
N ILE A 1246 2.94 -19.66 -22.25
CA ILE A 1246 2.50 -20.33 -23.49
C ILE A 1246 1.74 -19.36 -24.40
N ALA A 1247 1.04 -18.38 -23.82
CA ALA A 1247 0.46 -17.22 -24.50
C ALA A 1247 1.55 -16.23 -24.95
#